data_AF-A0A177CTM0-F1
#
_entry.id   AF-A0A177CTM0-F1
#
_cell.length_a   1.000
_cell.length_b   1.000
_cell.length_c   1.000
_cell.angle_alpha   90.00
_cell.angle_beta   90.00
_cell.angle_gamma   90.00
#
_symmetry.space_group_name_H-M   'P 1'
#
loop_
_entity.id
_entity.type
_entity.pdbx_description
1 polymer ?
#
loop_
_entity_poly.entity_id
_entity_poly.type
_entity_poly.pdbx_seq_one_letter_code
_entity_poly.pdbx_strand_id
1 'polypeptide(L)'
;MGLPEHIETRLFINGEFVESSDGKTFDITNPATLKHVAKVYEASEQDTDRAVASAKAAFPSWSTLSPAQRAPYFKKLAALIRENNDELAALEAASMGKPVGTFFDGFAAAGKFDHYAEAGHTVQGTTSVQTPGFLNLTLRQPYGVVAAIIPWNVPLLFLAGKVAPALIVGNTVVVKSSEKAPLTSAKLATLVQKAGFPPGVFNIITGFGNVSGSMLSHHMDVRALSFTGSGRTGRIIQAAAAKSNLKAVYLELGGKSPAVIFEDADLEKAVQETGYSVQSNSGQVCMMNSRIYVQDTVFDKYLELFKEFLTSKVNVGDPLEKGINHGPQADEVQHQTVLRYLDMGKQSGDLVLGGSAPSDREGYYIQPTVFTNTPEDAQIMREEVFGPVVNINVFKTEEEVLAKANDTEYGLYAAVYTRDISRALRFAKGLEAGTIGVNCTSPTTGVNDTPFGGYKSSGTGREGEPFYSLSNFLETKSVSRDCGSVVCERVGAHYSGASVPGPCRYCARTGSVCQIATPRRKRPYYHVTEEEYQCAMRILEHFFPDRELNLVSLRQIAQDVVDGRLVGSVAEGEPLPSVSEETTPDEGDSLHEAEPVLDSVNDLHEPLGTMMKDSTGRYRYIGAHSEIPFNAAVCSMGREAELRRNPNIIGPPKVGLYPPPLPTAMTNEIGSPGRSFFLPRRELCDYYISRFLEDVHCTHWFYSIEQFLYRVESTYTGKAGKLSNSWMCSLYAILGLGAANYEEPSGQSPLPPGSPAASDEKSSEDYIALAKELIPAVYDEADIDSIRALAIMSIALENLCSRTASYLYMGASIQVAYSLGLHRDSITDSGASMEREQNRRIWWTLFNLDLEIASRGGSPTLIDERYLRITTPLPSEQILYPGMHTPLSWLTTSVSLCRLKREIIQAVYTERFLNSRTLPFTTVSKLLLSLQGWQQLMPPHLKHDVPAPPTHKRAVAVLHLQYWAATILLCRPFLLYLVLKHSTLPPSKKVWFERMGKTTIDAAQKSLAILQAMASESTLSSLTAFDSTCLLRLVMVFILAFAHTKQPQYRSHIEATIALMKGLEQIGFSKMVAEETPLRLADLGIPIIEKRGEGAQTQLVLDDELIAQLWGNLDPNFMTPLQTQQSLDLAFDDTNYSDLNSEMMQLTGLDDSIVLDANHPYSGFDFR
;
A
#
# COMPACT_ATOMS: atom_id res chain seq x y z
N MET A 1 30.14 30.39 30.86
CA MET A 1 30.42 31.47 29.86
C MET A 1 30.05 32.81 30.50
N GLY A 2 30.19 33.94 29.82
CA GLY A 2 29.77 35.26 30.34
C GLY A 2 28.56 35.81 29.58
N LEU A 3 27.71 36.57 30.26
CA LEU A 3 26.70 37.40 29.61
C LEU A 3 27.37 38.61 28.93
N PRO A 4 26.83 39.13 27.82
CA PRO A 4 27.32 40.37 27.22
C PRO A 4 26.99 41.58 28.11
N GLU A 5 27.85 42.60 28.08
CA GLU A 5 27.70 43.85 28.86
C GLU A 5 26.41 44.61 28.53
N HIS A 6 25.91 44.46 27.30
CA HIS A 6 24.63 44.99 26.84
C HIS A 6 23.81 43.88 26.18
N ILE A 7 22.61 43.65 26.71
CA ILE A 7 21.62 42.72 26.14
C ILE A 7 20.57 43.58 25.42
N GLU A 8 20.35 43.35 24.13
CA GLU A 8 19.23 43.97 23.41
C GLU A 8 17.92 43.28 23.81
N THR A 9 16.93 44.07 24.23
CA THR A 9 15.64 43.57 24.75
C THR A 9 14.42 44.29 24.17
N ARG A 10 14.63 45.21 23.23
CA ARG A 10 13.57 45.89 22.47
C ARG A 10 12.89 44.97 21.47
N LEU A 11 11.68 45.35 21.07
CA LEU A 11 10.89 44.63 20.06
C LEU A 11 11.52 44.84 18.68
N PHE A 12 11.65 43.76 17.90
CA PHE A 12 12.15 43.83 16.53
C PHE A 12 10.99 43.89 15.55
N ILE A 13 10.62 45.11 15.14
CA ILE A 13 9.45 45.39 14.30
C ILE A 13 9.93 46.14 13.07
N ASN A 14 9.50 45.70 11.88
CA ASN A 14 9.86 46.32 10.60
C ASN A 14 11.37 46.45 10.33
N GLY A 15 12.21 45.58 10.91
CA GLY A 15 13.67 45.65 10.78
C GLY A 15 14.38 46.57 11.77
N GLU A 16 13.64 47.24 12.66
CA GLU A 16 14.14 48.20 13.66
C GLU A 16 13.90 47.69 15.09
N PHE A 17 14.72 48.17 16.04
CA PHE A 17 14.58 47.87 17.47
C PHE A 17 13.82 49.00 18.17
N VAL A 18 12.58 48.72 18.57
CA VAL A 18 11.64 49.70 19.15
C VAL A 18 11.23 49.32 20.56
N GLU A 19 11.06 50.34 21.41
CA GLU A 19 10.44 50.18 22.72
C GLU A 19 8.95 49.81 22.59
N SER A 20 8.34 49.36 23.68
CA SER A 20 6.89 49.16 23.74
C SER A 20 6.14 50.49 23.62
N SER A 21 5.05 50.48 22.85
CA SER A 21 4.16 51.63 22.62
C SER A 21 3.51 52.20 23.88
N ASP A 22 3.32 51.39 24.93
CA ASP A 22 2.82 51.84 26.24
C ASP A 22 3.92 51.90 27.31
N GLY A 23 5.18 51.71 26.92
CA GLY A 23 6.35 51.77 27.79
C GLY A 23 6.49 50.59 28.76
N LYS A 24 5.62 49.57 28.70
CA LYS A 24 5.71 48.44 29.62
C LYS A 24 6.98 47.61 29.43
N THR A 25 7.47 47.14 30.57
CA THR A 25 8.60 46.23 30.68
C THR A 25 8.34 45.23 31.81
N PHE A 26 8.96 44.06 31.70
CA PHE A 26 9.03 43.06 32.78
C PHE A 26 10.49 42.62 32.98
N ASP A 27 10.78 42.08 34.16
CA ASP A 27 12.13 41.73 34.57
C ASP A 27 12.39 40.22 34.39
N ILE A 28 13.48 39.87 33.69
CA ILE A 28 14.00 38.50 33.68
C ILE A 28 14.91 38.31 34.90
N THR A 29 14.67 37.24 35.63
CA THR A 29 15.41 36.85 36.83
C THR A 29 16.00 35.46 36.60
N ASN A 30 17.30 35.28 36.88
CA ASN A 30 17.99 34.03 36.65
C ASN A 30 17.46 32.95 37.62
N PRO A 31 16.87 31.84 37.13
CA PRO A 31 16.26 30.82 38.00
C PRO A 31 17.26 30.05 38.86
N ALA A 32 18.56 30.11 38.56
CA ALA A 32 19.63 29.46 39.31
C ALA A 32 20.17 30.31 40.47
N THR A 33 19.96 31.64 40.45
CA THR A 33 20.58 32.58 41.41
C THR A 33 19.64 33.67 41.93
N LEU A 34 18.38 33.67 41.50
CA LEU A 34 17.30 34.61 41.84
C LEU A 34 17.65 36.10 41.63
N LYS A 35 18.67 36.40 40.82
CA LYS A 35 19.14 37.76 40.50
C LYS A 35 18.57 38.25 39.19
N HIS A 36 18.27 39.55 39.12
CA HIS A 36 17.89 40.22 37.88
C HIS A 36 18.96 40.08 36.80
N VAL A 37 18.55 39.78 35.57
CA VAL A 37 19.40 39.61 34.38
C VAL A 37 19.22 40.77 33.42
N ALA A 38 17.97 41.06 33.04
CA ALA A 38 17.64 42.08 32.06
C ALA A 38 16.19 42.54 32.20
N LYS A 39 15.94 43.81 31.87
CA LYS A 39 14.61 44.40 31.71
C LYS A 39 14.19 44.27 30.24
N VAL A 40 13.00 43.71 29.99
CA VAL A 40 12.53 43.36 28.64
C VAL A 40 11.22 44.06 28.32
N TYR A 41 11.09 44.61 27.12
CA TYR A 41 9.89 45.33 26.70
C TYR A 41 8.72 44.38 26.43
N GLU A 42 7.54 44.75 26.92
CA GLU A 42 6.30 44.00 26.72
C GLU A 42 5.54 44.56 25.52
N ALA A 43 5.43 43.80 24.43
CA ALA A 43 4.64 44.16 23.27
C ALA A 43 3.15 44.25 23.65
N SER A 44 2.61 45.45 23.55
CA SER A 44 1.18 45.70 23.71
C SER A 44 0.36 45.10 22.55
N GLU A 45 -0.96 45.18 22.63
CA GLU A 45 -1.84 44.89 21.48
C GLU A 45 -1.51 45.79 20.27
N GLN A 46 -1.14 47.06 20.51
CA GLN A 46 -0.76 48.00 19.46
C GLN A 46 0.59 47.65 18.83
N ASP A 47 1.56 47.16 19.59
CA ASP A 47 2.83 46.68 19.01
C ASP A 47 2.67 45.37 18.25
N THR A 48 1.73 44.53 18.70
CA THR A 48 1.36 43.30 18.01
C THR A 48 0.68 43.61 16.67
N ASP A 49 -0.25 44.57 16.63
CA ASP A 49 -0.87 45.06 15.39
C ASP A 49 0.17 45.72 14.47
N ARG A 50 1.05 46.59 15.00
CA ARG A 50 2.19 47.17 14.23
C ARG A 50 3.06 46.09 13.58
N ALA A 51 3.36 45.01 14.29
CA ALA A 51 4.17 43.90 13.78
C ALA A 51 3.43 43.07 12.70
N VAL A 52 2.11 42.90 12.82
CA VAL A 52 1.29 42.27 11.76
C VAL A 52 1.15 43.21 10.56
N ALA A 53 1.06 44.52 10.77
CA ALA A 53 1.00 45.52 9.71
C ALA A 53 2.30 45.60 8.91
N SER A 54 3.48 45.56 9.55
CA SER A 54 4.78 45.49 8.85
C SER A 54 4.95 44.18 8.08
N ALA A 55 4.53 43.05 8.65
CA ALA A 55 4.49 41.77 7.94
C ALA A 55 3.60 41.82 6.69
N LYS A 56 2.37 42.33 6.84
CA LYS A 56 1.40 42.49 5.76
C LYS A 56 1.90 43.45 4.66
N ALA A 57 2.64 44.50 5.02
CA ALA A 57 3.24 45.44 4.07
C ALA A 57 4.45 44.83 3.31
N ALA A 58 5.25 44.00 3.97
CA ALA A 58 6.42 43.33 3.37
C ALA A 58 6.07 42.11 2.49
N PHE A 59 4.91 41.48 2.74
CA PHE A 59 4.52 40.24 2.08
C PHE A 59 4.54 40.27 0.53
N PRO A 60 4.07 41.33 -0.17
CA PRO A 60 4.10 41.35 -1.64
C PRO A 60 5.51 41.31 -2.25
N SER A 61 6.49 41.96 -1.64
CA SER A 61 7.88 41.98 -2.14
C SER A 61 8.65 40.71 -1.77
N TRP A 62 8.30 40.06 -0.66
CA TRP A 62 8.96 38.82 -0.23
C TRP A 62 8.40 37.56 -0.92
N SER A 63 7.08 37.49 -1.12
CA SER A 63 6.41 36.35 -1.76
C SER A 63 6.69 36.24 -3.27
N THR A 64 7.02 37.35 -3.92
CA THR A 64 7.37 37.40 -5.36
C THR A 64 8.80 36.93 -5.66
N LEU A 65 9.67 36.80 -4.66
CA LEU A 65 10.98 36.15 -4.81
C LEU A 65 10.83 34.64 -5.07
N SER A 66 11.82 34.04 -5.74
CA SER A 66 11.98 32.58 -5.78
C SER A 66 12.59 32.06 -4.46
N PRO A 67 12.45 30.76 -4.13
CA PRO A 67 13.15 30.16 -2.99
C PRO A 67 14.66 30.37 -3.06
N ALA A 68 15.26 30.26 -4.25
CA ALA A 68 16.69 30.52 -4.48
C ALA A 68 17.12 31.97 -4.21
N GLN A 69 16.20 32.96 -4.31
CA GLN A 69 16.46 34.35 -3.92
C GLN A 69 16.23 34.61 -2.42
N ARG A 70 15.48 33.74 -1.73
CA ARG A 70 15.30 33.80 -0.27
C ARG A 70 16.40 33.03 0.49
N ALA A 71 16.93 31.96 -0.10
CA ALA A 71 17.96 31.11 0.50
C ALA A 71 19.23 31.84 1.02
N PRO A 72 19.78 32.89 0.37
CA PRO A 72 21.00 33.56 0.87
C PRO A 72 20.84 34.18 2.26
N TYR A 73 19.66 34.74 2.57
CA TYR A 73 19.39 35.29 3.91
C TYR A 73 19.39 34.20 4.98
N PHE A 74 18.91 32.99 4.64
CA PHE A 74 18.87 31.83 5.53
C PHE A 74 20.28 31.29 5.79
N LYS A 75 21.05 31.05 4.72
CA LYS A 75 22.45 30.58 4.83
C LYS A 75 23.31 31.55 5.65
N LYS A 76 23.12 32.86 5.45
CA LYS A 76 23.81 33.90 6.23
C LYS A 76 23.36 33.94 7.69
N LEU A 77 22.06 33.77 7.98
CA LEU A 77 21.55 33.65 9.35
C LEU A 77 22.08 32.39 10.05
N ALA A 78 22.14 31.25 9.35
CA ALA A 78 22.68 30.00 9.87
C ALA A 78 24.18 30.10 10.23
N ALA A 79 24.98 30.81 9.41
CA ALA A 79 26.35 31.15 9.76
C ALA A 79 26.43 32.03 11.03
N LEU A 80 25.68 33.14 11.06
CA LEU A 80 25.65 34.06 12.20
C LEU A 80 25.19 33.38 13.51
N ILE A 81 24.23 32.44 13.46
CA ILE A 81 23.80 31.67 14.64
C ILE A 81 24.97 30.82 15.17
N ARG A 82 25.71 30.12 14.30
CA ARG A 82 26.88 29.31 14.71
C ARG A 82 27.99 30.18 15.31
N GLU A 83 28.28 31.32 14.69
CA GLU A 83 29.25 32.31 15.19
C GLU A 83 28.89 32.89 16.57
N ASN A 84 27.61 32.88 16.95
CA ASN A 84 27.10 33.45 18.20
C ASN A 84 26.61 32.36 19.19
N ASN A 85 26.90 31.07 18.94
CA ASN A 85 26.34 29.96 19.73
C ASN A 85 26.62 30.07 21.24
N ASP A 86 27.84 30.44 21.63
CA ASP A 86 28.24 30.55 23.04
C ASP A 86 27.51 31.69 23.78
N GLU A 87 27.17 32.77 23.08
CA GLU A 87 26.40 33.88 23.63
C GLU A 87 24.91 33.52 23.72
N LEU A 88 24.37 32.84 22.71
CA LEU A 88 23.02 32.27 22.73
C LEU A 88 22.85 31.28 23.89
N ALA A 89 23.85 30.42 24.13
CA ALA A 89 23.89 29.51 25.26
C ALA A 89 23.89 30.24 26.61
N ALA A 90 24.73 31.28 26.76
CA ALA A 90 24.81 32.06 27.99
C ALA A 90 23.52 32.84 28.30
N LEU A 91 22.83 33.34 27.27
CA LEU A 91 21.54 34.01 27.41
C LEU A 91 20.42 33.03 27.83
N GLU A 92 20.35 31.84 27.23
CA GLU A 92 19.38 30.80 27.57
C GLU A 92 19.58 30.26 29.00
N ALA A 93 20.85 30.05 29.37
CA ALA A 93 21.27 29.68 30.71
C ALA A 93 20.84 30.72 31.76
N ALA A 94 20.94 32.01 31.43
CA ALA A 94 20.52 33.09 32.32
C ALA A 94 19.01 33.34 32.34
N SER A 95 18.26 33.09 31.25
CA SER A 95 16.81 33.32 31.23
C SER A 95 15.98 32.15 31.77
N MET A 96 16.28 30.91 31.39
CA MET A 96 15.50 29.72 31.80
C MET A 96 16.31 28.66 32.55
N GLY A 97 17.61 28.83 32.72
CA GLY A 97 18.45 27.88 33.46
C GLY A 97 18.94 26.68 32.66
N LYS A 98 18.93 26.74 31.32
CA LYS A 98 19.41 25.65 30.47
C LYS A 98 20.95 25.54 30.48
N PRO A 99 21.58 24.43 30.91
CA PRO A 99 23.03 24.37 31.07
C PRO A 99 23.81 24.50 29.77
N VAL A 100 24.79 25.43 29.73
CA VAL A 100 25.60 25.73 28.53
C VAL A 100 26.37 24.52 28.01
N GLY A 101 26.75 23.59 28.89
CA GLY A 101 27.40 22.32 28.51
C GLY A 101 26.51 21.37 27.70
N THR A 102 25.19 21.63 27.65
CA THR A 102 24.18 20.84 26.91
C THR A 102 23.45 21.64 25.82
N PHE A 103 23.90 22.87 25.52
CA PHE A 103 23.24 23.75 24.57
C PHE A 103 23.58 23.37 23.10
N PHE A 104 22.68 22.61 22.47
CA PHE A 104 22.77 22.22 21.05
C PHE A 104 21.90 23.12 20.13
N ASP A 105 21.02 23.93 20.72
CA ASP A 105 19.93 24.63 20.05
C ASP A 105 20.39 25.56 18.93
N GLY A 106 21.54 26.22 19.08
CA GLY A 106 22.12 27.10 18.06
C GLY A 106 22.53 26.33 16.80
N PHE A 107 23.27 25.23 16.96
CA PHE A 107 23.64 24.36 15.83
C PHE A 107 22.43 23.72 15.16
N ALA A 108 21.44 23.26 15.94
CA ALA A 108 20.21 22.68 15.40
C ALA A 108 19.33 23.72 14.68
N ALA A 109 19.19 24.93 15.22
CA ALA A 109 18.48 26.04 14.56
C ALA A 109 19.17 26.48 13.26
N ALA A 110 20.50 26.60 13.26
CA ALA A 110 21.27 26.86 12.06
C ALA A 110 21.08 25.75 11.01
N GLY A 111 21.07 24.48 11.44
CA GLY A 111 20.77 23.32 10.60
C GLY A 111 19.37 23.41 9.95
N LYS A 112 18.34 23.79 10.71
CA LYS A 112 16.99 24.02 10.16
C LYS A 112 16.97 25.13 9.11
N PHE A 113 17.60 26.29 9.38
CA PHE A 113 17.69 27.37 8.39
C PHE A 113 18.44 26.92 7.12
N ASP A 114 19.54 26.18 7.26
CA ASP A 114 20.27 25.64 6.10
C ASP A 114 19.45 24.64 5.29
N HIS A 115 18.74 23.73 5.95
CA HIS A 115 17.94 22.69 5.33
C HIS A 115 16.75 23.27 4.54
N TYR A 116 15.94 24.14 5.17
CA TYR A 116 14.80 24.73 4.47
C TYR A 116 15.22 25.68 3.33
N ALA A 117 16.40 26.32 3.41
CA ALA A 117 16.94 27.15 2.33
C ALA A 117 17.07 26.39 0.99
N GLU A 118 17.30 25.07 1.04
CA GLU A 118 17.38 24.20 -0.13
C GLU A 118 16.02 23.56 -0.45
N ALA A 119 15.26 23.17 0.58
CA ALA A 119 13.99 22.46 0.41
C ALA A 119 12.86 23.30 -0.21
N GLY A 120 12.94 24.63 -0.26
CA GLY A 120 11.86 25.50 -0.75
C GLY A 120 11.35 25.24 -2.18
N HIS A 121 12.08 24.47 -3.02
CA HIS A 121 11.65 24.05 -4.37
C HIS A 121 10.89 22.71 -4.42
N THR A 122 10.77 21.97 -3.31
CA THR A 122 9.93 20.75 -3.24
C THR A 122 8.43 21.09 -3.25
N VAL A 123 8.08 22.31 -2.82
CA VAL A 123 6.72 22.86 -2.82
C VAL A 123 6.23 23.01 -4.25
N GLN A 124 5.33 22.10 -4.65
CA GLN A 124 4.87 22.04 -6.03
C GLN A 124 3.34 22.05 -6.10
N GLY A 125 2.82 23.10 -6.74
CA GLY A 125 1.44 23.17 -7.19
C GLY A 125 1.12 22.12 -8.25
N THR A 126 -0.16 21.90 -8.49
CA THR A 126 -0.67 20.66 -9.09
C THR A 126 -1.57 21.00 -10.28
N THR A 127 -1.36 20.50 -11.51
CA THR A 127 -2.07 20.92 -12.77
C THR A 127 -3.07 19.86 -13.29
N SER A 128 -4.13 20.10 -14.07
CA SER A 128 -5.09 19.05 -14.54
C SER A 128 -6.05 19.47 -15.65
N VAL A 129 -6.76 18.49 -16.22
CA VAL A 129 -7.67 18.60 -17.38
C VAL A 129 -8.97 17.78 -17.25
N GLN A 130 -9.30 17.31 -16.03
CA GLN A 130 -10.47 16.44 -15.82
C GLN A 130 -11.82 17.18 -15.79
N THR A 131 -11.80 18.52 -15.87
CA THR A 131 -12.98 19.34 -16.16
C THR A 131 -12.93 19.67 -17.65
N PRO A 132 -13.82 19.12 -18.51
CA PRO A 132 -13.71 19.27 -19.96
C PRO A 132 -13.72 20.75 -20.40
N GLY A 133 -12.78 21.12 -21.26
CA GLY A 133 -12.58 22.50 -21.72
C GLY A 133 -11.77 23.40 -20.76
N PHE A 134 -11.40 22.90 -19.57
CA PHE A 134 -10.67 23.68 -18.57
C PHE A 134 -9.28 23.09 -18.25
N LEU A 135 -8.25 23.96 -18.30
CA LEU A 135 -6.97 23.71 -17.65
C LEU A 135 -7.07 24.18 -16.20
N ASN A 136 -7.05 23.23 -15.27
CA ASN A 136 -7.05 23.47 -13.83
C ASN A 136 -5.59 23.48 -13.33
N LEU A 137 -5.26 24.29 -12.32
CA LEU A 137 -3.96 24.24 -11.63
C LEU A 137 -4.04 24.80 -10.21
N THR A 138 -3.38 24.18 -9.24
CA THR A 138 -3.21 24.78 -7.91
C THR A 138 -1.94 25.58 -7.90
N LEU A 139 -2.02 26.72 -7.24
CA LEU A 139 -0.87 27.41 -6.74
C LEU A 139 -0.82 27.09 -5.23
N ARG A 140 0.21 26.37 -4.80
CA ARG A 140 0.58 26.29 -3.38
C ARG A 140 1.21 27.64 -3.06
N GLN A 141 0.45 28.54 -2.43
CA GLN A 141 0.85 29.93 -2.19
C GLN A 141 1.05 30.16 -0.69
N PRO A 142 2.00 31.03 -0.28
CA PRO A 142 2.07 31.44 1.10
C PRO A 142 0.76 32.10 1.56
N TYR A 143 0.34 31.80 2.79
CA TYR A 143 -0.83 32.35 3.46
C TYR A 143 -0.82 33.88 3.59
N GLY A 144 0.34 34.51 3.73
CA GLY A 144 0.47 35.96 3.95
C GLY A 144 1.30 36.26 5.19
N VAL A 145 0.63 36.73 6.24
CA VAL A 145 1.21 36.87 7.58
C VAL A 145 0.94 35.59 8.38
N VAL A 146 2.02 34.99 8.88
CA VAL A 146 2.02 33.85 9.79
C VAL A 146 2.40 34.31 11.19
N ALA A 147 1.69 33.83 12.21
CA ALA A 147 2.10 33.98 13.60
C ALA A 147 2.84 32.73 14.07
N ALA A 148 3.95 32.92 14.80
CA ALA A 148 4.67 31.84 15.48
C ALA A 148 4.74 32.14 16.97
N ILE A 149 4.06 31.35 17.79
CA ILE A 149 4.10 31.47 19.25
C ILE A 149 4.95 30.30 19.77
N ILE A 150 6.10 30.62 20.34
CA ILE A 150 7.12 29.64 20.77
C ILE A 150 7.09 29.41 22.28
N PRO A 151 7.54 28.24 22.77
CA PRO A 151 7.61 27.95 24.19
C PRO A 151 8.92 28.52 24.77
N TRP A 152 9.12 28.34 26.07
CA TRP A 152 10.30 28.84 26.79
C TRP A 152 11.41 27.80 26.99
N ASN A 153 11.17 26.52 26.72
CA ASN A 153 12.09 25.43 27.11
C ASN A 153 13.19 25.14 26.08
N VAL A 154 12.93 25.39 24.79
CA VAL A 154 13.89 25.26 23.67
C VAL A 154 13.59 26.35 22.62
N PRO A 155 13.52 27.64 23.00
CA PRO A 155 12.86 28.67 22.20
C PRO A 155 13.48 28.84 20.82
N LEU A 156 14.81 28.82 20.72
CA LEU A 156 15.54 28.97 19.46
C LEU A 156 15.25 27.83 18.46
N LEU A 157 15.08 26.60 18.93
CA LEU A 157 14.81 25.42 18.07
C LEU A 157 13.38 25.42 17.51
N PHE A 158 12.40 25.85 18.32
CA PHE A 158 11.00 26.00 17.89
C PHE A 158 10.82 27.26 17.03
N LEU A 159 11.55 28.33 17.31
CA LEU A 159 11.59 29.52 16.46
C LEU A 159 12.09 29.15 15.06
N ALA A 160 13.26 28.50 14.94
CA ALA A 160 13.74 28.03 13.64
C ALA A 160 12.79 27.02 12.99
N GLY A 161 12.20 26.11 13.77
CA GLY A 161 11.21 25.12 13.32
C GLY A 161 9.94 25.71 12.70
N LYS A 162 9.44 26.83 13.23
CA LYS A 162 8.24 27.50 12.71
C LYS A 162 8.55 28.54 11.64
N VAL A 163 9.62 29.32 11.82
CA VAL A 163 9.92 30.49 10.99
C VAL A 163 10.56 30.12 9.66
N ALA A 164 11.53 29.21 9.65
CA ALA A 164 12.24 28.84 8.42
C ALA A 164 11.30 28.23 7.34
N PRO A 165 10.42 27.25 7.63
CA PRO A 165 9.51 26.73 6.62
C PRO A 165 8.46 27.77 6.20
N ALA A 166 7.97 28.61 7.11
CA ALA A 166 7.04 29.69 6.77
C ALA A 166 7.66 30.74 5.82
N LEU A 167 8.89 31.20 6.12
CA LEU A 167 9.59 32.21 5.33
C LEU A 167 10.01 31.70 3.95
N ILE A 168 10.47 30.46 3.79
CA ILE A 168 11.05 30.01 2.51
C ILE A 168 9.98 29.83 1.42
N VAL A 169 8.75 29.48 1.80
CA VAL A 169 7.61 29.45 0.88
C VAL A 169 7.06 30.85 0.57
N GLY A 170 7.56 31.90 1.23
CA GLY A 170 7.27 33.29 0.92
C GLY A 170 6.26 33.97 1.86
N ASN A 171 5.93 33.39 3.02
CA ASN A 171 5.19 34.13 4.05
C ASN A 171 6.08 35.18 4.71
N THR A 172 5.44 36.10 5.42
CA THR A 172 6.08 36.96 6.42
C THR A 172 5.66 36.50 7.81
N VAL A 173 6.50 36.70 8.82
CA VAL A 173 6.28 36.11 10.15
C VAL A 173 6.35 37.15 11.26
N VAL A 174 5.42 37.02 12.21
CA VAL A 174 5.48 37.66 13.53
C VAL A 174 5.69 36.57 14.58
N VAL A 175 6.85 36.58 15.23
CA VAL A 175 7.19 35.64 16.31
C VAL A 175 6.89 36.28 17.66
N LYS A 176 6.15 35.59 18.54
CA LYS A 176 6.02 35.95 19.96
C LYS A 176 6.89 35.04 20.81
N SER A 177 8.04 35.55 21.24
CA SER A 177 8.93 34.85 22.17
C SER A 177 8.29 34.74 23.55
N SER A 178 8.52 33.64 24.28
CA SER A 178 7.94 33.50 25.61
C SER A 178 8.61 34.43 26.62
N GLU A 179 7.76 35.06 27.42
CA GLU A 179 8.04 35.85 28.61
C GLU A 179 9.06 35.21 29.57
N LYS A 180 9.18 33.88 29.64
CA LYS A 180 10.19 33.20 30.48
C LYS A 180 11.57 33.07 29.82
N ALA A 181 11.66 33.10 28.49
CA ALA A 181 12.90 32.89 27.75
C ALA A 181 13.01 33.78 26.48
N PRO A 182 12.99 35.13 26.63
CA PRO A 182 12.99 36.03 25.48
C PRO A 182 14.38 36.35 24.94
N LEU A 183 15.43 36.23 25.76
CA LEU A 183 16.74 36.82 25.49
C LEU A 183 17.42 36.22 24.25
N THR A 184 17.35 34.90 24.07
CA THR A 184 17.87 34.20 22.88
C THR A 184 17.12 34.62 21.61
N SER A 185 15.82 34.93 21.71
CA SER A 185 15.01 35.42 20.57
C SER A 185 15.35 36.87 20.22
N ALA A 186 15.58 37.73 21.22
CA ALA A 186 16.02 39.11 21.01
C ALA A 186 17.45 39.18 20.44
N LYS A 187 18.37 38.35 20.93
CA LYS A 187 19.69 38.16 20.32
C LYS A 187 19.59 37.71 18.87
N LEU A 188 18.72 36.73 18.57
CA LEU A 188 18.49 36.28 17.20
C LEU A 188 17.99 37.41 16.30
N ALA A 189 17.16 38.33 16.78
CA ALA A 189 16.73 39.50 16.00
C ALA A 189 17.93 40.34 15.51
N THR A 190 18.98 40.49 16.33
CA THR A 190 20.21 41.18 15.90
C THR A 190 20.91 40.43 14.77
N LEU A 191 20.82 39.10 14.74
CA LEU A 191 21.38 38.25 13.69
C LEU A 191 20.51 38.28 12.42
N VAL A 192 19.18 38.39 12.55
CA VAL A 192 18.24 38.60 11.44
C VAL A 192 18.50 39.93 10.73
N GLN A 193 18.71 41.00 11.50
CA GLN A 193 19.09 42.31 10.95
C GLN A 193 20.46 42.24 10.24
N LYS A 194 21.47 41.60 10.86
CA LYS A 194 22.79 41.38 10.24
C LYS A 194 22.73 40.47 9.01
N ALA A 195 21.84 39.48 8.97
CA ALA A 195 21.58 38.64 7.81
C ALA A 195 20.98 39.46 6.64
N GLY A 196 20.28 40.55 6.95
CA GLY A 196 19.76 41.49 5.96
C GLY A 196 18.38 41.14 5.42
N PHE A 197 17.56 40.40 6.19
CA PHE A 197 16.16 40.18 5.83
C PHE A 197 15.44 41.51 5.60
N PRO A 198 14.60 41.65 4.55
CA PRO A 198 13.95 42.93 4.28
C PRO A 198 13.04 43.39 5.45
N PRO A 199 12.93 44.71 5.69
CA PRO A 199 12.00 45.29 6.66
C PRO A 199 10.62 44.64 6.63
N GLY A 200 10.14 44.23 7.81
CA GLY A 200 8.81 43.65 8.01
C GLY A 200 8.69 42.16 7.66
N VAL A 201 9.64 41.54 6.95
CA VAL A 201 9.55 40.10 6.58
C VAL A 201 9.56 39.19 7.80
N PHE A 202 10.36 39.54 8.80
CA PHE A 202 10.60 38.77 10.01
C PHE A 202 10.58 39.74 11.19
N ASN A 203 9.54 39.67 12.01
CA ASN A 203 9.34 40.50 13.19
C ASN A 203 9.41 39.59 14.42
N ILE A 204 10.10 40.03 15.48
CA ILE A 204 10.23 39.28 16.73
C ILE A 204 9.77 40.20 17.87
N ILE A 205 8.65 39.84 18.48
CA ILE A 205 8.07 40.54 19.63
C ILE A 205 8.13 39.64 20.88
N THR A 206 8.07 40.27 22.04
CA THR A 206 8.13 39.64 23.35
C THR A 206 6.98 40.16 24.20
N GLY A 207 6.36 39.34 25.03
CA GLY A 207 5.30 39.78 25.94
C GLY A 207 4.45 38.61 26.46
N PHE A 208 3.54 38.86 27.38
CA PHE A 208 2.77 37.80 28.01
C PHE A 208 1.75 37.13 27.08
N GLY A 209 1.50 35.83 27.30
CA GLY A 209 0.59 35.04 26.48
C GLY A 209 -0.86 35.55 26.42
N ASN A 210 -1.32 36.27 27.44
CA ASN A 210 -2.66 36.88 27.51
C ASN A 210 -2.77 38.23 26.76
N VAL A 211 -1.65 38.88 26.41
CA VAL A 211 -1.63 40.14 25.65
C VAL A 211 -1.28 39.85 24.19
N SER A 212 0.00 39.91 23.81
CA SER A 212 0.44 39.70 22.43
C SER A 212 0.16 38.30 21.89
N GLY A 213 0.20 37.27 22.75
CA GLY A 213 -0.19 35.91 22.38
C GLY A 213 -1.69 35.78 22.03
N SER A 214 -2.56 36.39 22.86
CA SER A 214 -4.00 36.45 22.61
C SER A 214 -4.30 37.22 21.33
N MET A 215 -3.72 38.42 21.20
CA MET A 215 -3.90 39.29 20.04
C MET A 215 -3.50 38.60 18.72
N LEU A 216 -2.37 37.89 18.66
CA LEU A 216 -2.02 37.07 17.49
C LEU A 216 -3.04 35.96 17.19
N SER A 217 -3.59 35.31 18.23
CA SER A 217 -4.56 34.21 18.06
C SER A 217 -5.90 34.66 17.48
N HIS A 218 -6.38 35.87 17.83
CA HIS A 218 -7.60 36.45 17.28
C HIS A 218 -7.38 37.52 16.19
N HIS A 219 -6.13 37.79 15.78
CA HIS A 219 -5.83 38.82 14.79
C HIS A 219 -6.55 38.54 13.46
N MET A 220 -7.20 39.56 12.89
CA MET A 220 -7.97 39.39 11.64
C MET A 220 -7.08 39.27 10.39
N ASP A 221 -5.84 39.76 10.45
CA ASP A 221 -4.86 39.70 9.34
C ASP A 221 -3.87 38.52 9.39
N VAL A 222 -3.70 37.86 10.54
CA VAL A 222 -2.92 36.61 10.61
C VAL A 222 -3.71 35.50 9.91
N ARG A 223 -3.07 34.76 8.99
CA ARG A 223 -3.73 33.74 8.14
C ARG A 223 -3.42 32.30 8.55
N ALA A 224 -2.24 32.06 9.12
CA ALA A 224 -1.92 30.82 9.82
C ALA A 224 -1.15 31.13 11.12
N LEU A 225 -1.28 30.25 12.10
CA LEU A 225 -0.60 30.35 13.39
C LEU A 225 -0.03 28.98 13.77
N SER A 226 1.26 28.93 14.08
CA SER A 226 1.88 27.75 14.71
C SER A 226 2.23 28.04 16.16
N PHE A 227 1.77 27.17 17.07
CA PHE A 227 1.96 27.27 18.52
C PHE A 227 2.71 26.04 19.04
N THR A 228 3.57 26.24 20.04
CA THR A 228 4.04 25.14 20.90
C THR A 228 3.85 25.50 22.36
N GLY A 229 3.32 24.57 23.17
CA GLY A 229 3.14 24.74 24.61
C GLY A 229 2.00 23.91 25.19
N SER A 230 1.43 24.32 26.33
CA SER A 230 0.42 23.49 27.02
C SER A 230 -0.86 23.25 26.20
N GLY A 231 -1.45 22.06 26.34
CA GLY A 231 -2.73 21.73 25.71
C GLY A 231 -3.89 22.65 26.12
N ARG A 232 -3.85 23.21 27.34
CA ARG A 232 -4.80 24.24 27.79
C ARG A 232 -4.71 25.49 26.90
N THR A 233 -3.50 25.98 26.64
CA THR A 233 -3.28 27.15 25.78
C THR A 233 -3.59 26.83 24.32
N GLY A 234 -3.23 25.64 23.82
CA GLY A 234 -3.59 25.19 22.48
C GLY A 234 -5.10 25.23 22.21
N ARG A 235 -5.92 24.71 23.15
CA ARG A 235 -7.40 24.79 23.08
C ARG A 235 -7.92 26.23 23.05
N ILE A 236 -7.31 27.15 23.82
CA ILE A 236 -7.68 28.58 23.82
C ILE A 236 -7.34 29.22 22.46
N ILE A 237 -6.17 28.96 21.90
CA ILE A 237 -5.73 29.47 20.60
C ILE A 237 -6.63 28.94 19.48
N GLN A 238 -6.96 27.65 19.50
CA GLN A 238 -7.90 27.04 18.54
C GLN A 238 -9.29 27.72 18.60
N ALA A 239 -9.79 27.98 19.80
CA ALA A 239 -11.06 28.69 20.00
C ALA A 239 -11.01 30.17 19.57
N ALA A 240 -9.88 30.85 19.76
CA ALA A 240 -9.68 32.24 19.33
C ALA A 240 -9.55 32.37 17.80
N ALA A 241 -8.89 31.42 17.14
CA ALA A 241 -8.87 31.30 15.68
C ALA A 241 -10.27 31.05 15.11
N ALA A 242 -11.02 30.11 15.71
CA ALA A 242 -12.40 29.80 15.33
C ALA A 242 -13.36 30.99 15.51
N LYS A 243 -13.17 31.81 16.56
CA LYS A 243 -14.00 33.00 16.85
C LYS A 243 -13.62 34.25 16.06
N SER A 244 -12.49 34.26 15.34
CA SER A 244 -11.99 35.46 14.63
C SER A 244 -12.15 35.34 13.11
N ASN A 245 -11.21 34.67 12.44
CA ASN A 245 -11.10 34.65 10.99
C ASN A 245 -10.84 33.26 10.39
N LEU A 246 -11.00 32.19 11.19
CA LEU A 246 -10.75 30.80 10.80
C LEU A 246 -9.32 30.55 10.27
N LYS A 247 -8.32 31.33 10.76
CA LYS A 247 -6.90 31.09 10.47
C LYS A 247 -6.52 29.63 10.71
N ALA A 248 -5.64 29.09 9.87
CA ALA A 248 -5.10 27.75 10.08
C ALA A 248 -4.30 27.72 11.39
N VAL A 249 -4.45 26.66 12.19
CA VAL A 249 -3.76 26.51 13.48
C VAL A 249 -3.05 25.16 13.53
N TYR A 250 -1.75 25.23 13.85
CA TYR A 250 -0.87 24.08 14.02
C TYR A 250 -0.37 24.07 15.46
N LEU A 251 -0.51 22.93 16.13
CA LEU A 251 -0.30 22.78 17.56
C LEU A 251 0.73 21.68 17.80
N GLU A 252 1.85 22.02 18.45
CA GLU A 252 2.73 21.03 19.06
C GLU A 252 2.58 21.14 20.58
N LEU A 253 2.03 20.12 21.22
CA LEU A 253 1.59 20.18 22.61
C LEU A 253 2.38 19.21 23.49
N GLY A 254 2.03 19.18 24.77
CA GLY A 254 2.67 18.32 25.77
C GLY A 254 2.58 16.82 25.50
N GLY A 255 3.30 16.04 26.28
CA GLY A 255 3.37 14.59 26.16
C GLY A 255 3.39 13.84 27.50
N LYS A 256 3.00 12.56 27.43
CA LYS A 256 3.19 11.57 28.51
C LYS A 256 3.84 10.31 27.96
N SER A 257 4.97 10.53 27.27
CA SER A 257 5.64 9.54 26.43
C SER A 257 6.00 8.27 27.22
N PRO A 258 5.54 7.09 26.80
CA PRO A 258 5.98 5.83 27.36
C PRO A 258 7.36 5.42 26.82
N ALA A 259 8.12 4.66 27.61
CA ALA A 259 9.18 3.78 27.14
C ALA A 259 8.89 2.36 27.63
N VAL A 260 8.96 1.36 26.76
CA VAL A 260 8.71 -0.05 27.09
C VAL A 260 10.00 -0.85 26.98
N ILE A 261 10.43 -1.49 28.06
CA ILE A 261 11.70 -2.21 28.18
C ILE A 261 11.41 -3.71 28.39
N PHE A 262 11.67 -4.53 27.38
CA PHE A 262 11.57 -5.99 27.45
C PHE A 262 12.82 -6.64 28.02
N GLU A 263 12.71 -7.90 28.47
CA GLU A 263 13.79 -8.64 29.11
C GLU A 263 14.99 -8.95 28.20
N ASP A 264 14.76 -9.00 26.88
CA ASP A 264 15.79 -9.19 25.86
C ASP A 264 16.47 -7.88 25.44
N ALA A 265 16.08 -6.73 26.02
CA ALA A 265 16.67 -5.43 25.73
C ALA A 265 18.16 -5.34 26.12
N ASP A 266 18.86 -4.41 25.48
CA ASP A 266 20.11 -3.88 26.03
C ASP A 266 19.77 -2.92 27.19
N LEU A 267 19.76 -3.46 28.42
CA LEU A 267 19.34 -2.73 29.62
C LEU A 267 20.28 -1.58 29.94
N GLU A 268 21.59 -1.79 29.80
CA GLU A 268 22.63 -0.79 30.01
C GLU A 268 22.48 0.40 29.06
N LYS A 269 22.16 0.16 27.78
CA LYS A 269 21.82 1.22 26.81
C LYS A 269 20.47 1.87 27.13
N ALA A 270 19.44 1.08 27.39
CA ALA A 270 18.09 1.58 27.68
C ALA A 270 18.11 2.55 28.88
N VAL A 271 18.83 2.20 29.95
CA VAL A 271 19.05 3.06 31.12
C VAL A 271 19.75 4.36 30.75
N GLN A 272 20.82 4.32 29.94
CA GLN A 272 21.56 5.54 29.56
C GLN A 272 20.68 6.53 28.77
N GLU A 273 19.92 6.05 27.79
CA GLU A 273 19.12 6.91 26.92
C GLU A 273 17.84 7.42 27.62
N THR A 274 17.17 6.57 28.41
CA THR A 274 16.00 6.99 29.20
C THR A 274 16.38 7.88 30.39
N GLY A 275 17.53 7.63 31.04
CA GLY A 275 18.09 8.50 32.07
C GLY A 275 18.46 9.88 31.50
N TYR A 276 19.08 9.92 30.31
CA TYR A 276 19.32 11.16 29.57
C TYR A 276 18.02 11.88 29.17
N SER A 277 16.95 11.15 28.85
CA SER A 277 15.60 11.69 28.60
C SER A 277 15.08 12.50 29.79
N VAL A 278 15.25 12.00 31.02
CA VAL A 278 14.79 12.66 32.25
C VAL A 278 15.72 13.79 32.72
N GLN A 279 17.04 13.63 32.57
CA GLN A 279 18.03 14.66 32.91
C GLN A 279 18.00 15.85 31.93
N SER A 280 17.68 15.62 30.65
CA SER A 280 17.73 16.66 29.62
C SER A 280 16.83 17.84 29.93
N ASN A 281 17.42 19.04 29.93
CA ASN A 281 16.75 20.30 30.26
C ASN A 281 16.05 20.28 31.64
N SER A 282 16.53 19.44 32.58
CA SER A 282 15.88 19.16 33.88
C SER A 282 14.41 18.74 33.71
N GLY A 283 14.14 17.84 32.76
CA GLY A 283 12.82 17.26 32.47
C GLY A 283 11.83 18.20 31.76
N GLN A 284 12.25 19.40 31.37
CA GLN A 284 11.41 20.40 30.71
C GLN A 284 11.38 20.13 29.18
N VAL A 285 10.95 18.93 28.79
CA VAL A 285 10.94 18.40 27.41
C VAL A 285 9.64 17.63 27.17
N CYS A 286 8.85 18.03 26.19
CA CYS A 286 7.55 17.40 25.87
C CYS A 286 7.66 15.93 25.41
N MET A 287 8.81 15.53 24.88
CA MET A 287 9.09 14.14 24.49
C MET A 287 9.51 13.24 25.66
N MET A 288 9.81 13.78 26.85
CA MET A 288 10.42 13.04 27.96
C MET A 288 9.67 11.74 28.29
N ASN A 289 10.43 10.64 28.42
CA ASN A 289 9.92 9.33 28.80
C ASN A 289 9.52 9.32 30.29
N SER A 290 8.37 9.95 30.59
CA SER A 290 7.84 10.20 31.93
C SER A 290 7.03 9.04 32.52
N ARG A 291 6.74 8.03 31.68
CA ARG A 291 6.30 6.69 32.07
C ARG A 291 7.30 5.70 31.48
N ILE A 292 7.87 4.84 32.30
CA ILE A 292 8.71 3.73 31.85
C ILE A 292 8.04 2.44 32.34
N TYR A 293 7.86 1.49 31.43
CA TYR A 293 7.31 0.18 31.71
C TYR A 293 8.41 -0.85 31.49
N VAL A 294 8.69 -1.67 32.49
CA VAL A 294 9.77 -2.66 32.47
C VAL A 294 9.22 -4.05 32.77
N GLN A 295 9.67 -5.06 32.04
CA GLN A 295 9.22 -6.43 32.22
C GLN A 295 9.64 -6.98 33.60
N ASP A 296 8.76 -7.72 34.26
CA ASP A 296 8.95 -8.17 35.64
C ASP A 296 10.25 -8.97 35.88
N THR A 297 10.69 -9.76 34.90
CA THR A 297 11.95 -10.54 34.93
C THR A 297 13.23 -9.69 34.98
N VAL A 298 13.19 -8.39 34.65
CA VAL A 298 14.37 -7.51 34.61
C VAL A 298 14.23 -6.20 35.39
N PHE A 299 13.07 -5.95 36.02
CA PHE A 299 12.74 -4.70 36.72
C PHE A 299 13.82 -4.27 37.74
N ASP A 300 14.21 -5.15 38.66
CA ASP A 300 15.16 -4.82 39.74
C ASP A 300 16.53 -4.39 39.18
N LYS A 301 17.06 -5.13 38.19
CA LYS A 301 18.34 -4.80 37.56
C LYS A 301 18.26 -3.43 36.85
N TYR A 302 17.18 -3.19 36.12
CA TYR A 302 16.98 -1.90 35.44
C TYR A 302 16.87 -0.75 36.45
N LEU A 303 16.12 -0.93 37.55
CA LEU A 303 15.91 0.10 38.56
C LEU A 303 17.20 0.46 39.32
N GLU A 304 18.04 -0.50 39.68
CA GLU A 304 19.35 -0.21 40.29
C GLU A 304 20.28 0.56 39.33
N LEU A 305 20.40 0.09 38.08
CA LEU A 305 21.21 0.79 37.07
C LEU A 305 20.68 2.21 36.79
N PHE A 306 19.36 2.41 36.78
CA PHE A 306 18.75 3.73 36.56
C PHE A 306 19.02 4.70 37.72
N LYS A 307 19.01 4.21 38.97
CA LYS A 307 19.45 4.98 40.14
C LYS A 307 20.94 5.29 40.10
N GLU A 308 21.79 4.35 39.70
CA GLU A 308 23.23 4.58 39.51
C GLU A 308 23.49 5.64 38.42
N PHE A 309 22.76 5.60 37.29
CA PHE A 309 22.85 6.62 36.26
C PHE A 309 22.46 8.00 36.81
N LEU A 310 21.29 8.12 37.45
CA LEU A 310 20.81 9.40 37.97
C LEU A 310 21.69 9.99 39.09
N THR A 311 22.35 9.14 39.89
CA THR A 311 23.26 9.61 40.96
C THR A 311 24.70 9.85 40.50
N SER A 312 25.17 9.18 39.44
CA SER A 312 26.57 9.29 38.97
C SER A 312 26.78 10.17 37.73
N LYS A 313 25.72 10.49 36.97
CA LYS A 313 25.81 11.26 35.72
C LYS A 313 25.12 12.64 35.76
N VAL A 314 24.29 12.92 36.76
CA VAL A 314 23.48 14.13 36.81
C VAL A 314 24.11 15.18 37.73
N ASN A 315 24.83 16.12 37.11
CA ASN A 315 25.51 17.21 37.77
C ASN A 315 24.55 18.41 37.89
N VAL A 316 23.91 18.54 39.05
CA VAL A 316 23.05 19.68 39.40
C VAL A 316 23.91 20.88 39.84
N GLY A 317 23.78 22.04 39.20
CA GLY A 317 24.58 23.24 39.52
C GLY A 317 24.23 24.45 38.66
N ASP A 318 25.08 25.49 38.69
CA ASP A 318 24.85 26.72 37.91
C ASP A 318 24.90 26.42 36.40
N PRO A 319 23.83 26.73 35.64
CA PRO A 319 23.76 26.53 34.19
C PRO A 319 24.90 27.17 33.37
N LEU A 320 25.62 28.17 33.89
CA LEU A 320 26.75 28.84 33.23
C LEU A 320 28.10 28.12 33.44
N GLU A 321 28.18 27.17 34.38
CA GLU A 321 29.39 26.42 34.70
C GLU A 321 29.66 25.26 33.72
N LYS A 322 30.94 24.89 33.56
CA LYS A 322 31.35 23.79 32.68
C LYS A 322 31.23 22.46 33.43
N GLY A 323 30.50 21.50 32.86
CA GLY A 323 30.30 20.17 33.43
C GLY A 323 28.95 19.98 34.13
N ILE A 324 28.21 21.06 34.36
CA ILE A 324 26.80 21.02 34.77
C ILE A 324 25.94 20.59 33.57
N ASN A 325 25.01 19.66 33.81
CA ASN A 325 24.04 19.18 32.82
C ASN A 325 22.59 19.21 33.33
N HIS A 326 22.36 19.53 34.61
CA HIS A 326 21.02 19.66 35.20
C HIS A 326 20.88 21.02 35.89
N GLY A 327 20.05 21.89 35.31
CA GLY A 327 19.75 23.22 35.81
C GLY A 327 18.53 23.27 36.73
N PRO A 328 18.08 24.49 37.11
CA PRO A 328 16.79 24.70 37.77
C PRO A 328 15.60 24.51 36.82
N GLN A 329 14.39 24.58 37.36
CA GLN A 329 13.18 24.84 36.58
C GLN A 329 13.14 26.32 36.15
N ALA A 330 12.49 26.63 35.03
CA ALA A 330 12.61 27.94 34.39
C ALA A 330 12.08 29.13 35.22
N ASP A 331 11.10 28.91 36.10
CA ASP A 331 10.59 29.91 37.03
C ASP A 331 9.93 29.28 38.27
N GLU A 332 9.55 30.12 39.24
CA GLU A 332 8.82 29.74 40.44
C GLU A 332 7.52 29.01 40.12
N VAL A 333 6.79 29.44 39.09
CA VAL A 333 5.50 28.82 38.70
C VAL A 333 5.70 27.37 38.26
N GLN A 334 6.75 27.08 37.51
CA GLN A 334 7.10 25.72 37.13
C GLN A 334 7.63 24.93 38.33
N HIS A 335 8.47 25.54 39.18
CA HIS A 335 9.00 24.93 40.39
C HIS A 335 7.90 24.44 41.33
N GLN A 336 6.95 25.31 41.69
CA GLN A 336 5.81 25.00 42.55
C GLN A 336 4.84 23.99 41.89
N THR A 337 4.71 24.02 40.56
CA THR A 337 3.93 23.02 39.82
C THR A 337 4.55 21.62 39.95
N VAL A 338 5.87 21.51 39.80
CA VAL A 338 6.60 20.24 39.95
C VAL A 338 6.56 19.77 41.41
N LEU A 339 6.80 20.65 42.40
CA LEU A 339 6.68 20.31 43.83
C LEU A 339 5.30 19.72 44.17
N ARG A 340 4.21 20.33 43.67
CA ARG A 340 2.86 19.79 43.87
C ARG A 340 2.68 18.38 43.28
N TYR A 341 3.23 18.11 42.09
CA TYR A 341 3.21 16.76 41.52
C TYR A 341 4.08 15.78 42.32
N LEU A 342 5.21 16.21 42.89
CA LEU A 342 6.02 15.37 43.78
C LEU A 342 5.24 14.96 45.03
N ASP A 343 4.47 15.87 45.61
CA ASP A 343 3.63 15.57 46.78
C ASP A 343 2.41 14.71 46.44
N MET A 344 1.88 14.81 45.21
CA MET A 344 0.90 13.86 44.68
C MET A 344 1.49 12.47 44.45
N GLY A 345 2.71 12.38 43.91
CA GLY A 345 3.41 11.09 43.71
C GLY A 345 3.65 10.35 45.03
N LYS A 346 4.10 11.05 46.08
CA LYS A 346 4.28 10.49 47.43
C LYS A 346 2.99 9.97 48.08
N GLN A 347 1.81 10.33 47.55
CA GLN A 347 0.51 9.86 48.02
C GLN A 347 -0.02 8.66 47.22
N SER A 348 0.54 8.39 46.03
CA SER A 348 0.04 7.37 45.10
C SER A 348 1.04 6.29 44.71
N GLY A 349 2.34 6.49 44.88
CA GLY A 349 3.38 5.53 44.53
C GLY A 349 4.64 5.63 45.41
N ASP A 350 5.49 4.61 45.31
CA ASP A 350 6.69 4.49 46.13
C ASP A 350 7.79 5.44 45.63
N LEU A 351 8.28 6.33 46.50
CA LEU A 351 9.40 7.22 46.20
C LEU A 351 10.74 6.48 46.38
N VAL A 352 11.44 6.21 45.28
CA VAL A 352 12.70 5.43 45.29
C VAL A 352 13.95 6.33 45.20
N LEU A 353 13.84 7.50 44.57
CA LEU A 353 14.93 8.47 44.47
C LEU A 353 14.38 9.91 44.39
N GLY A 354 15.06 10.87 45.01
CA GLY A 354 14.75 12.30 44.90
C GLY A 354 13.53 12.74 45.72
N GLY A 355 12.55 13.37 45.07
CA GLY A 355 11.29 13.79 45.70
C GLY A 355 11.32 15.15 46.40
N SER A 356 12.40 15.93 46.26
CA SER A 356 12.52 17.26 46.88
C SER A 356 13.28 18.28 46.03
N ALA A 357 13.19 19.56 46.41
CA ALA A 357 14.14 20.59 46.00
C ALA A 357 15.43 20.45 46.84
N PRO A 358 16.64 20.56 46.26
CA PRO A 358 17.89 20.53 47.02
C PRO A 358 17.94 21.66 48.07
N SER A 359 18.25 21.32 49.31
CA SER A 359 18.33 22.26 50.44
C SER A 359 19.70 22.92 50.63
N ASP A 360 20.68 22.60 49.76
CA ASP A 360 22.06 23.05 49.80
C ASP A 360 22.33 24.32 48.98
N ARG A 361 21.32 24.84 48.28
CA ARG A 361 21.43 25.93 47.30
C ARG A 361 20.16 26.79 47.20
N GLU A 362 20.33 28.01 46.70
CA GLU A 362 19.26 28.90 46.27
C GLU A 362 18.86 28.59 44.81
N GLY A 363 17.68 29.05 44.36
CA GLY A 363 17.19 28.85 42.98
C GLY A 363 16.19 27.69 42.84
N TYR A 364 15.53 27.63 41.69
CA TYR A 364 14.37 26.74 41.42
C TYR A 364 14.76 25.29 41.09
N TYR A 365 15.69 24.71 41.85
CA TYR A 365 16.18 23.35 41.59
C TYR A 365 15.20 22.26 42.06
N ILE A 366 15.17 21.15 41.33
CA ILE A 366 14.44 19.92 41.66
C ILE A 366 15.39 18.73 41.42
N GLN A 367 15.45 17.80 42.37
CA GLN A 367 16.23 16.56 42.24
C GLN A 367 15.60 15.64 41.17
N PRO A 368 16.39 14.93 40.34
CA PRO A 368 15.88 13.82 39.55
C PRO A 368 15.11 12.84 40.44
N THR A 369 13.84 12.61 40.12
CA THR A 369 12.92 11.88 40.98
C THR A 369 12.35 10.65 40.28
N VAL A 370 12.35 9.52 41.00
CA VAL A 370 11.84 8.23 40.54
C VAL A 370 10.75 7.75 41.50
N PHE A 371 9.55 7.54 40.95
CA PHE A 371 8.48 6.80 41.59
C PHE A 371 8.34 5.40 40.97
N THR A 372 7.92 4.41 41.77
CA THR A 372 7.54 3.06 41.31
C THR A 372 6.16 2.70 41.83
N ASN A 373 5.60 1.56 41.40
CA ASN A 373 4.33 1.01 41.87
C ASN A 373 3.15 2.01 41.84
N THR A 374 3.15 2.92 40.87
CA THR A 374 2.22 4.06 40.83
C THR A 374 1.00 3.69 39.99
N PRO A 375 -0.25 3.73 40.50
CA PRO A 375 -1.45 3.37 39.75
C PRO A 375 -1.58 4.15 38.44
N GLU A 376 -1.97 3.47 37.36
CA GLU A 376 -2.08 4.05 36.01
C GLU A 376 -3.13 5.19 35.95
N ASP A 377 -4.10 5.20 36.87
CA ASP A 377 -5.12 6.24 36.99
C ASP A 377 -4.68 7.46 37.82
N ALA A 378 -3.55 7.39 38.52
CA ALA A 378 -3.03 8.49 39.33
C ALA A 378 -2.68 9.72 38.47
N GLN A 379 -2.88 10.92 39.01
CA GLN A 379 -2.62 12.17 38.27
C GLN A 379 -1.16 12.29 37.79
N ILE A 380 -0.19 11.77 38.56
CA ILE A 380 1.23 11.78 38.16
C ILE A 380 1.55 10.80 37.01
N MET A 381 0.68 9.81 36.76
CA MET A 381 0.74 8.94 35.57
C MET A 381 0.01 9.56 34.37
N ARG A 382 -1.10 10.27 34.59
CA ARG A 382 -1.93 10.81 33.50
C ARG A 382 -1.57 12.23 33.03
N GLU A 383 -1.06 13.09 33.90
CA GLU A 383 -0.79 14.51 33.61
C GLU A 383 0.68 14.81 33.33
N GLU A 384 0.95 15.83 32.51
CA GLU A 384 2.31 16.29 32.18
C GLU A 384 2.89 17.08 33.36
N VAL A 385 4.00 16.58 33.91
CA VAL A 385 4.73 17.21 35.04
C VAL A 385 5.69 18.30 34.56
N PHE A 386 6.32 18.08 33.41
CA PHE A 386 7.28 19.00 32.77
C PHE A 386 8.43 19.44 33.70
N GLY A 387 8.98 18.47 34.43
CA GLY A 387 10.13 18.56 35.32
C GLY A 387 10.77 17.18 35.47
N PRO A 388 11.86 16.98 36.23
CA PRO A 388 12.70 15.80 36.15
C PRO A 388 12.14 14.65 37.02
N VAL A 389 10.95 14.18 36.66
CA VAL A 389 10.15 13.22 37.43
C VAL A 389 9.67 12.12 36.50
N VAL A 390 9.96 10.87 36.85
CA VAL A 390 9.58 9.67 36.09
C VAL A 390 8.92 8.64 36.99
N ASN A 391 7.92 7.95 36.44
CA ASN A 391 7.30 6.78 37.07
C ASN A 391 7.77 5.53 36.33
N ILE A 392 8.23 4.51 37.06
CA ILE A 392 8.73 3.25 36.52
C ILE A 392 7.85 2.10 37.04
N ASN A 393 7.02 1.55 36.17
CA ASN A 393 6.05 0.49 36.49
C ASN A 393 6.44 -0.85 35.85
N VAL A 394 5.88 -1.92 36.42
CA VAL A 394 6.06 -3.30 35.95
C VAL A 394 4.97 -3.70 34.95
N PHE A 395 5.32 -4.56 34.00
CA PHE A 395 4.39 -5.30 33.14
C PHE A 395 4.81 -6.76 32.97
N LYS A 396 3.91 -7.59 32.43
CA LYS A 396 4.13 -9.03 32.18
C LYS A 396 3.93 -9.46 30.73
N THR A 397 2.96 -8.89 30.00
CA THR A 397 2.69 -9.29 28.60
C THR A 397 2.78 -8.11 27.63
N GLU A 398 2.94 -8.41 26.33
CA GLU A 398 2.98 -7.40 25.27
C GLU A 398 1.66 -6.63 25.17
N GLU A 399 0.53 -7.33 25.32
CA GLU A 399 -0.82 -6.79 25.23
C GLU A 399 -1.12 -5.84 26.39
N GLU A 400 -0.76 -6.26 27.61
CA GLU A 400 -0.92 -5.47 28.84
C GLU A 400 -0.17 -4.14 28.73
N VAL A 401 1.11 -4.18 28.35
CA VAL A 401 1.94 -2.97 28.31
C VAL A 401 1.63 -2.08 27.12
N LEU A 402 1.20 -2.64 25.99
CA LEU A 402 0.73 -1.84 24.86
C LEU A 402 -0.55 -1.09 25.21
N ALA A 403 -1.49 -1.72 25.93
CA ALA A 403 -2.69 -1.06 26.45
C ALA A 403 -2.33 0.06 27.46
N LYS A 404 -1.50 -0.22 28.46
CA LYS A 404 -1.00 0.79 29.43
C LYS A 404 -0.29 1.95 28.75
N ALA A 405 0.60 1.68 27.80
CA ALA A 405 1.31 2.71 27.04
C ALA A 405 0.35 3.65 26.29
N ASN A 406 -0.76 3.11 25.76
CA ASN A 406 -1.77 3.86 25.02
C ASN A 406 -2.88 4.50 25.89
N ASP A 407 -3.07 4.11 27.17
CA ASP A 407 -4.03 4.75 28.10
C ASP A 407 -3.59 6.16 28.51
N THR A 408 -3.69 7.08 27.56
CA THR A 408 -3.45 8.51 27.77
C THR A 408 -4.06 9.32 26.62
N GLU A 409 -4.46 10.55 26.94
CA GLU A 409 -4.87 11.58 25.97
C GLU A 409 -3.71 12.12 25.13
N TYR A 410 -2.46 11.83 25.50
CA TYR A 410 -1.27 12.28 24.80
C TYR A 410 -0.82 11.27 23.73
N GLY A 411 0.04 11.70 22.81
CA GLY A 411 0.53 10.87 21.71
C GLY A 411 1.72 11.48 20.97
N LEU A 412 2.63 12.16 21.68
CA LEU A 412 3.75 12.85 21.04
C LEU A 412 4.87 11.90 20.61
N TYR A 413 5.47 11.21 21.58
CA TYR A 413 6.62 10.33 21.39
C TYR A 413 6.41 9.03 22.19
N ALA A 414 7.00 7.92 21.75
CA ALA A 414 7.08 6.67 22.48
C ALA A 414 8.40 5.95 22.18
N ALA A 415 8.81 5.00 23.02
CA ALA A 415 9.98 4.15 22.75
C ALA A 415 9.72 2.69 23.14
N VAL A 416 10.36 1.75 22.42
CA VAL A 416 10.38 0.32 22.75
C VAL A 416 11.80 -0.24 22.62
N TYR A 417 12.23 -1.02 23.61
CA TYR A 417 13.53 -1.70 23.66
C TYR A 417 13.32 -3.21 23.73
N THR A 418 13.83 -3.92 22.74
CA THR A 418 13.63 -5.36 22.50
C THR A 418 14.59 -5.81 21.39
N ARG A 419 15.12 -7.03 21.45
CA ARG A 419 15.92 -7.63 20.37
C ARG A 419 15.04 -8.38 19.35
N ASP A 420 13.85 -8.85 19.74
CA ASP A 420 12.84 -9.32 18.76
C ASP A 420 12.38 -8.18 17.84
N ILE A 421 12.78 -8.26 16.57
CA ILE A 421 12.37 -7.35 15.48
C ILE A 421 10.85 -7.44 15.24
N SER A 422 10.25 -8.60 15.46
CA SER A 422 8.81 -8.83 15.27
C SER A 422 8.02 -8.06 16.33
N ARG A 423 8.43 -8.13 17.60
CA ARG A 423 7.94 -7.28 18.70
C ARG A 423 8.16 -5.81 18.43
N ALA A 424 9.35 -5.41 17.99
CA ALA A 424 9.64 -4.02 17.64
C ALA A 424 8.65 -3.47 16.60
N LEU A 425 8.34 -4.26 15.56
CA LEU A 425 7.36 -3.88 14.54
C LEU A 425 5.90 -3.95 15.04
N ARG A 426 5.55 -4.89 15.93
CA ARG A 426 4.24 -4.88 16.62
C ARG A 426 4.04 -3.58 17.40
N PHE A 427 5.03 -3.17 18.20
CA PHE A 427 4.98 -1.94 19.00
C PHE A 427 5.05 -0.67 18.14
N ALA A 428 5.89 -0.64 17.09
CA ALA A 428 5.96 0.48 16.15
C ALA A 428 4.66 0.69 15.35
N LYS A 429 3.83 -0.35 15.21
CA LYS A 429 2.47 -0.25 14.63
C LYS A 429 1.39 0.05 15.69
N GLY A 430 1.54 -0.46 16.90
CA GLY A 430 0.51 -0.43 17.94
C GLY A 430 0.54 0.79 18.88
N LEU A 431 1.69 1.45 19.05
CA LEU A 431 1.82 2.63 19.92
C LEU A 431 1.19 3.86 19.25
N GLU A 432 0.25 4.52 19.94
CA GLU A 432 -0.51 5.66 19.41
C GLU A 432 0.25 7.00 19.52
N ALA A 433 1.50 7.01 19.05
CA ALA A 433 2.41 8.16 19.12
C ALA A 433 2.86 8.64 17.73
N GLY A 434 3.09 9.95 17.61
CA GLY A 434 3.53 10.58 16.37
C GLY A 434 4.99 10.33 15.98
N THR A 435 5.81 9.84 16.91
CA THR A 435 7.18 9.38 16.67
C THR A 435 7.50 8.24 17.62
N ILE A 436 8.09 7.15 17.13
CA ILE A 436 8.36 5.95 17.91
C ILE A 436 9.85 5.57 17.75
N GLY A 437 10.57 5.51 18.86
CA GLY A 437 11.94 4.99 18.93
C GLY A 437 11.96 3.47 19.10
N VAL A 438 12.82 2.78 18.35
CA VAL A 438 13.03 1.33 18.44
C VAL A 438 14.49 1.09 18.81
N ASN A 439 14.73 0.53 20.00
CA ASN A 439 16.05 0.45 20.64
C ASN A 439 16.77 1.82 20.69
N CYS A 440 16.00 2.89 20.77
CA CYS A 440 16.46 4.27 20.95
C CYS A 440 15.36 5.12 21.57
N THR A 441 15.76 6.19 22.26
CA THR A 441 14.92 7.35 22.56
C THR A 441 15.78 8.60 22.39
N SER A 442 15.18 9.76 22.13
CA SER A 442 15.93 11.01 22.22
C SER A 442 15.08 12.22 22.63
N PRO A 443 15.50 12.98 23.66
CA PRO A 443 14.94 14.30 23.98
C PRO A 443 15.48 15.41 23.05
N THR A 444 16.52 15.15 22.23
CA THR A 444 17.27 16.18 21.48
C THR A 444 17.43 15.91 19.97
N THR A 445 17.25 14.67 19.52
CA THR A 445 17.53 14.23 18.14
C THR A 445 16.24 14.03 17.35
N GLY A 446 15.73 15.10 16.75
CA GLY A 446 14.77 14.98 15.65
C GLY A 446 15.49 14.49 14.39
N VAL A 447 14.99 13.41 13.77
CA VAL A 447 15.42 12.99 12.43
C VAL A 447 14.84 14.02 11.44
N ASN A 448 15.70 14.85 10.84
CA ASN A 448 15.25 16.04 10.08
C ASN A 448 14.49 15.68 8.79
N ASP A 449 14.70 14.46 8.30
CA ASP A 449 14.07 13.82 7.16
C ASP A 449 12.76 13.06 7.49
N THR A 450 12.29 13.08 8.75
CA THR A 450 10.96 12.56 9.13
C THR A 450 10.08 13.64 9.79
N PRO A 451 8.74 13.50 9.70
CA PRO A 451 7.81 14.42 10.34
C PRO A 451 7.72 14.15 11.85
N PHE A 452 7.92 15.19 12.65
CA PHE A 452 7.66 15.19 14.09
C PHE A 452 6.30 15.81 14.39
N GLY A 453 5.57 15.29 15.39
CA GLY A 453 4.41 15.97 15.97
C GLY A 453 3.28 15.04 16.40
N GLY A 454 2.39 15.51 17.27
CA GLY A 454 1.52 14.64 18.10
C GLY A 454 0.37 13.88 17.41
N TYR A 455 0.00 12.76 18.03
CA TYR A 455 -1.34 12.13 17.98
C TYR A 455 -2.22 12.67 19.13
N LYS A 456 -3.54 12.36 19.10
CA LYS A 456 -4.52 12.69 20.17
C LYS A 456 -4.46 14.18 20.59
N SER A 457 -4.48 14.47 21.90
CA SER A 457 -4.34 15.83 22.45
C SER A 457 -2.90 16.38 22.41
N SER A 458 -1.90 15.66 21.86
CA SER A 458 -0.51 16.15 21.74
C SER A 458 -0.25 17.04 20.50
N GLY A 459 -1.16 17.16 19.53
CA GLY A 459 -0.95 18.15 18.45
C GLY A 459 -1.81 18.03 17.20
N THR A 460 -1.61 19.01 16.29
CA THR A 460 -2.20 19.08 14.95
C THR A 460 -1.18 19.67 13.96
N GLY A 461 -0.96 18.97 12.84
CA GLY A 461 0.14 19.27 11.91
C GLY A 461 1.41 18.47 12.23
N ARG A 462 2.50 18.76 11.53
CA ARG A 462 3.84 18.18 11.76
C ARG A 462 4.94 19.18 11.46
N GLU A 463 6.01 19.18 12.24
CA GLU A 463 7.27 19.91 11.96
C GLU A 463 8.38 18.93 11.51
N GLY A 464 9.57 19.43 11.16
CA GLY A 464 10.65 18.58 10.62
C GLY A 464 10.57 18.46 9.09
N GLU A 465 10.37 17.24 8.58
CA GLU A 465 10.42 16.92 7.14
C GLU A 465 9.74 17.99 6.24
N PRO A 466 10.40 18.44 5.15
CA PRO A 466 9.92 19.55 4.33
C PRO A 466 8.52 19.41 3.70
N PHE A 467 8.17 18.27 3.12
CA PHE A 467 6.86 18.09 2.48
C PHE A 467 5.71 18.29 3.48
N TYR A 468 5.83 17.77 4.70
CA TYR A 468 4.87 18.01 5.77
C TYR A 468 4.98 19.42 6.36
N SER A 469 6.18 19.85 6.77
CA SER A 469 6.38 21.10 7.50
C SER A 469 6.11 22.35 6.65
N LEU A 470 6.58 22.39 5.40
CA LEU A 470 6.27 23.49 4.46
C LEU A 470 4.78 23.54 4.14
N SER A 471 4.09 22.38 4.16
CA SER A 471 2.67 22.29 3.85
C SER A 471 1.75 22.96 4.88
N ASN A 472 2.22 23.18 6.11
CA ASN A 472 1.50 23.96 7.13
C ASN A 472 1.43 25.47 6.81
N PHE A 473 2.27 25.95 5.89
CA PHE A 473 2.41 27.40 5.62
C PHE A 473 1.96 27.78 4.20
N LEU A 474 1.12 26.93 3.59
CA LEU A 474 0.73 26.98 2.18
C LEU A 474 -0.78 26.81 1.97
N GLU A 475 -1.42 27.86 1.47
CA GLU A 475 -2.78 27.84 0.93
C GLU A 475 -2.80 27.15 -0.46
N THR A 476 -3.88 26.42 -0.76
CA THR A 476 -4.03 25.64 -2.00
C THR A 476 -5.05 26.30 -2.94
N LYS A 477 -4.62 27.32 -3.66
CA LYS A 477 -5.49 28.05 -4.60
C LYS A 477 -5.68 27.28 -5.90
N SER A 478 -6.83 26.62 -6.07
CA SER A 478 -7.28 26.11 -7.37
C SER A 478 -7.61 27.28 -8.32
N VAL A 479 -6.99 27.26 -9.50
CA VAL A 479 -7.19 28.14 -10.65
C VAL A 479 -7.74 27.29 -11.79
N SER A 480 -8.68 27.80 -12.57
CA SER A 480 -9.31 27.06 -13.68
C SER A 480 -9.48 27.99 -14.88
N ARG A 481 -8.94 27.58 -16.05
CA ARG A 481 -8.94 28.37 -17.29
C ARG A 481 -9.76 27.69 -18.36
N ASP A 482 -10.85 28.33 -18.82
CA ASP A 482 -11.56 27.97 -20.05
C ASP A 482 -10.61 28.14 -21.26
N CYS A 483 -10.51 27.12 -22.10
CA CYS A 483 -9.67 27.11 -23.31
C CYS A 483 -10.47 27.23 -24.62
N GLY A 484 -11.81 27.11 -24.59
CA GLY A 484 -12.71 27.36 -25.71
C GLY A 484 -12.75 26.33 -26.86
N SER A 485 -13.80 26.42 -27.67
CA SER A 485 -14.01 25.67 -28.93
C SER A 485 -14.96 26.43 -29.88
N VAL A 486 -15.05 25.99 -31.15
CA VAL A 486 -15.68 26.72 -32.28
C VAL A 486 -17.19 26.41 -32.43
N VAL A 487 -17.93 27.21 -33.21
CA VAL A 487 -19.38 27.51 -33.07
C VAL A 487 -20.30 26.85 -34.12
N CYS A 488 -21.53 26.44 -33.72
CA CYS A 488 -22.75 26.41 -34.55
C CYS A 488 -24.06 26.35 -33.68
N GLU A 489 -25.27 26.47 -34.25
CA GLU A 489 -26.61 26.43 -33.58
C GLU A 489 -27.68 25.74 -34.49
N ARG A 490 -29.00 25.56 -34.23
CA ARG A 490 -30.01 26.16 -33.30
C ARG A 490 -31.25 25.21 -33.11
N VAL A 491 -32.25 25.60 -32.28
CA VAL A 491 -33.60 24.93 -32.06
C VAL A 491 -33.50 23.65 -31.18
N GLY A 492 -34.51 23.16 -30.40
CA GLY A 492 -35.86 23.62 -29.99
C GLY A 492 -36.94 22.50 -30.10
N ALA A 493 -38.02 22.39 -29.30
CA ALA A 493 -38.46 23.09 -28.08
C ALA A 493 -39.63 22.33 -27.35
N HIS A 494 -39.95 22.74 -26.11
CA HIS A 494 -41.16 22.48 -25.26
C HIS A 494 -41.52 21.07 -24.70
N TYR A 495 -41.16 20.87 -23.42
CA TYR A 495 -41.85 20.20 -22.29
C TYR A 495 -42.83 19.00 -22.49
N SER A 496 -42.42 17.83 -21.96
CA SER A 496 -43.18 17.06 -20.96
C SER A 496 -42.21 16.18 -20.14
N GLY A 497 -42.66 15.09 -19.50
CA GLY A 497 -41.85 14.31 -18.54
C GLY A 497 -40.79 13.37 -19.14
N ALA A 498 -39.87 12.91 -18.27
CA ALA A 498 -38.73 12.02 -18.53
C ALA A 498 -37.56 12.62 -19.38
N SER A 499 -36.49 11.84 -19.51
CA SER A 499 -35.29 12.04 -20.36
C SER A 499 -34.10 12.85 -19.79
N VAL A 500 -33.05 12.97 -20.63
CA VAL A 500 -31.62 13.20 -20.30
C VAL A 500 -31.20 14.67 -20.62
N PRO A 501 -29.89 15.02 -20.67
CA PRO A 501 -29.18 15.86 -19.70
C PRO A 501 -29.31 17.39 -19.88
N GLY A 502 -28.97 18.17 -18.84
CA GLY A 502 -29.02 19.65 -18.82
C GLY A 502 -27.79 20.35 -18.20
N PRO A 503 -27.15 21.37 -18.83
CA PRO A 503 -25.76 21.81 -18.55
C PRO A 503 -25.53 23.33 -18.29
N CYS A 504 -24.30 23.82 -18.06
CA CYS A 504 -23.90 25.25 -18.27
C CYS A 504 -22.62 25.33 -19.13
N ARG A 505 -22.42 26.20 -20.14
CA ARG A 505 -23.03 27.49 -20.55
C ARG A 505 -24.53 27.51 -20.91
N TYR A 506 -25.20 26.39 -21.17
CA TYR A 506 -26.65 26.36 -21.41
C TYR A 506 -27.48 26.93 -20.23
N CYS A 507 -27.10 26.71 -18.97
CA CYS A 507 -27.72 27.37 -17.81
C CYS A 507 -27.29 28.83 -17.62
N ALA A 508 -26.40 29.38 -18.44
CA ALA A 508 -26.31 30.84 -18.64
C ALA A 508 -27.37 31.35 -19.66
N ARG A 509 -28.11 30.43 -20.31
CA ARG A 509 -29.31 30.69 -21.13
C ARG A 509 -30.62 30.38 -20.38
N THR A 510 -30.58 29.62 -19.26
CA THR A 510 -31.76 29.28 -18.43
C THR A 510 -31.68 29.71 -16.95
N GLY A 511 -30.54 30.22 -16.45
CA GLY A 511 -30.44 30.91 -15.15
C GLY A 511 -29.92 30.11 -13.94
N SER A 512 -29.11 29.07 -14.12
CA SER A 512 -28.63 28.18 -13.02
C SER A 512 -27.10 27.98 -12.98
N VAL A 513 -26.58 27.52 -11.83
CA VAL A 513 -25.17 27.69 -11.37
C VAL A 513 -24.64 26.38 -10.74
N CYS A 514 -23.38 25.92 -10.88
CA CYS A 514 -22.33 26.24 -11.88
C CYS A 514 -21.29 25.10 -12.02
N GLN A 515 -20.15 25.13 -11.29
CA GLN A 515 -18.96 24.25 -11.54
C GLN A 515 -18.10 23.98 -10.28
N ILE A 516 -17.33 22.89 -10.30
CA ILE A 516 -16.12 22.66 -9.47
C ILE A 516 -14.97 22.14 -10.36
N ALA A 517 -13.73 22.52 -10.05
CA ALA A 517 -12.54 22.18 -10.83
C ALA A 517 -11.30 21.99 -9.92
N THR A 518 -10.52 20.91 -10.16
CA THR A 518 -9.42 20.42 -9.26
C THR A 518 -8.17 19.91 -10.01
N PRO A 519 -6.93 19.92 -9.41
CA PRO A 519 -5.72 19.47 -10.16
C PRO A 519 -4.47 18.78 -9.46
N ARG A 520 -3.46 18.26 -10.23
CA ARG A 520 -2.49 17.14 -9.92
C ARG A 520 -0.92 17.31 -9.98
N ARG A 521 -0.21 16.66 -9.01
CA ARG A 521 1.12 15.94 -9.00
C ARG A 521 2.52 16.60 -9.22
N LYS A 522 3.56 15.93 -8.65
CA LYS A 522 4.88 15.56 -9.27
C LYS A 522 5.55 14.30 -8.62
N ARG A 523 6.73 13.85 -9.10
CA ARG A 523 7.54 12.61 -8.79
C ARG A 523 9.04 12.87 -9.18
N PRO A 524 10.10 12.02 -8.92
CA PRO A 524 10.14 10.53 -8.83
C PRO A 524 11.11 9.87 -7.80
N TYR A 525 11.09 8.53 -7.65
CA TYR A 525 12.23 7.57 -7.69
C TYR A 525 11.71 6.10 -7.56
N TYR A 526 12.60 5.09 -7.64
CA TYR A 526 12.28 3.66 -7.48
C TYR A 526 12.30 3.24 -6.01
N HIS A 527 11.42 2.31 -5.64
CA HIS A 527 11.51 1.49 -4.43
C HIS A 527 11.28 0.02 -4.80
N VAL A 528 12.23 -0.83 -4.43
CA VAL A 528 11.90 -2.15 -3.84
C VAL A 528 11.36 -1.82 -2.44
N THR A 529 10.30 -2.48 -1.98
CA THR A 529 9.74 -2.16 -0.66
C THR A 529 10.65 -2.67 0.46
N GLU A 530 10.57 -2.07 1.65
CA GLU A 530 11.36 -2.53 2.79
C GLU A 530 11.00 -3.99 3.13
N GLU A 531 9.72 -4.36 3.00
CA GLU A 531 9.24 -5.73 3.19
C GLU A 531 9.84 -6.71 2.16
N GLU A 532 9.98 -6.30 0.89
CA GLU A 532 10.64 -7.11 -0.14
C GLU A 532 12.13 -7.32 0.16
N TYR A 533 12.83 -6.27 0.60
CA TYR A 533 14.24 -6.34 1.00
C TYR A 533 14.44 -7.24 2.23
N GLN A 534 13.66 -7.02 3.29
CA GLN A 534 13.73 -7.80 4.53
C GLN A 534 13.37 -9.28 4.31
N CYS A 535 12.38 -9.58 3.46
CA CYS A 535 12.08 -10.96 3.06
C CYS A 535 13.22 -11.61 2.26
N ALA A 536 13.82 -10.89 1.30
CA ALA A 536 14.94 -11.41 0.53
C ALA A 536 16.17 -11.69 1.42
N MET A 537 16.47 -10.80 2.37
CA MET A 537 17.54 -10.99 3.34
C MET A 537 17.27 -12.19 4.26
N ARG A 538 16.09 -12.28 4.88
CA ARG A 538 15.73 -13.42 5.76
C ARG A 538 15.79 -14.78 5.06
N ILE A 539 15.43 -14.85 3.78
CA ILE A 539 15.56 -16.08 2.98
C ILE A 539 17.04 -16.45 2.79
N LEU A 540 17.92 -15.47 2.54
CA LEU A 540 19.35 -15.71 2.41
C LEU A 540 20.00 -16.06 3.74
N GLU A 541 19.60 -15.41 4.84
CA GLU A 541 20.04 -15.71 6.22
C GLU A 541 19.70 -17.16 6.61
N HIS A 542 18.54 -17.67 6.17
CA HIS A 542 18.16 -19.06 6.40
C HIS A 542 19.02 -20.09 5.63
N PHE A 543 19.50 -19.75 4.43
CA PHE A 543 20.37 -20.64 3.64
C PHE A 543 21.87 -20.47 3.94
N PHE A 544 22.28 -19.35 4.55
CA PHE A 544 23.67 -19.04 4.87
C PHE A 544 23.83 -18.49 6.30
N PRO A 545 23.31 -19.16 7.35
CA PRO A 545 23.29 -18.62 8.71
C PRO A 545 24.70 -18.31 9.27
N ASP A 546 25.71 -19.04 8.80
CA ASP A 546 27.12 -18.86 9.20
C ASP A 546 27.91 -17.88 8.30
N ARG A 547 27.26 -17.13 7.38
CA ARG A 547 27.89 -16.11 6.55
C ARG A 547 27.22 -14.75 6.73
N GLU A 548 27.99 -13.73 7.09
CA GLU A 548 27.52 -12.33 7.07
C GLU A 548 27.15 -11.93 5.62
N LEU A 549 25.92 -11.46 5.38
CA LEU A 549 25.37 -11.19 4.04
C LEU A 549 25.55 -9.73 3.59
N ASN A 550 26.80 -9.26 3.61
CA ASN A 550 27.19 -7.97 3.05
C ASN A 550 27.31 -8.01 1.50
N LEU A 551 27.42 -6.85 0.85
CA LEU A 551 27.42 -6.75 -0.63
C LEU A 551 28.63 -7.42 -1.31
N VAL A 552 29.71 -7.73 -0.57
CA VAL A 552 30.86 -8.49 -1.07
C VAL A 552 30.60 -9.99 -0.96
N SER A 553 30.10 -10.48 0.19
CA SER A 553 29.76 -11.89 0.37
C SER A 553 28.57 -12.31 -0.48
N LEU A 554 27.57 -11.45 -0.72
CA LEU A 554 26.47 -11.71 -1.66
C LEU A 554 26.96 -11.86 -3.11
N ARG A 555 27.97 -11.08 -3.52
CA ARG A 555 28.64 -11.29 -4.82
C ARG A 555 29.45 -12.60 -4.83
N GLN A 556 30.14 -12.92 -3.74
CA GLN A 556 30.87 -14.19 -3.62
C GLN A 556 29.92 -15.39 -3.60
N ILE A 557 28.75 -15.31 -2.96
CA ILE A 557 27.72 -16.36 -2.97
C ILE A 557 27.13 -16.50 -4.38
N ALA A 558 26.84 -15.41 -5.07
CA ALA A 558 26.42 -15.47 -6.48
C ALA A 558 27.49 -16.15 -7.36
N GLN A 559 28.78 -15.89 -7.11
CA GLN A 559 29.89 -16.53 -7.81
C GLN A 559 30.05 -18.02 -7.41
N ASP A 560 29.97 -18.35 -6.12
CA ASP A 560 30.02 -19.72 -5.59
C ASP A 560 28.86 -20.59 -6.14
N VAL A 561 27.69 -19.98 -6.37
CA VAL A 561 26.50 -20.61 -6.98
C VAL A 561 26.67 -20.79 -8.49
N VAL A 562 27.20 -19.80 -9.22
CA VAL A 562 27.53 -19.91 -10.65
C VAL A 562 28.61 -20.97 -10.88
N ASP A 563 29.59 -21.06 -9.98
CA ASP A 563 30.67 -22.03 -10.02
C ASP A 563 30.30 -23.39 -9.37
N GLY A 564 29.07 -23.56 -8.87
CA GLY A 564 28.53 -24.84 -8.38
C GLY A 564 29.13 -25.39 -7.08
N ARG A 565 29.68 -24.53 -6.19
CA ARG A 565 30.54 -24.94 -5.06
C ARG A 565 29.83 -25.12 -3.71
N LEU A 566 28.50 -25.02 -3.66
CA LEU A 566 27.72 -25.02 -2.42
C LEU A 566 26.99 -26.35 -2.18
N VAL A 567 27.29 -27.01 -1.06
CA VAL A 567 26.68 -28.26 -0.58
C VAL A 567 26.39 -28.11 0.91
N GLY A 568 25.15 -28.41 1.34
CA GLY A 568 24.67 -28.17 2.71
C GLY A 568 24.65 -29.42 3.62
N SER A 569 24.26 -29.20 4.88
CA SER A 569 24.02 -30.24 5.88
C SER A 569 22.57 -30.16 6.42
N VAL A 570 22.07 -31.27 6.97
CA VAL A 570 20.70 -31.42 7.50
C VAL A 570 20.79 -32.10 8.88
N ALA A 571 19.91 -31.74 9.81
CA ALA A 571 19.75 -32.38 11.12
C ALA A 571 18.25 -32.45 11.50
N GLU A 572 17.89 -33.35 12.41
CA GLU A 572 16.50 -33.83 12.61
C GLU A 572 16.00 -33.68 14.06
N GLY A 573 14.69 -33.40 14.22
CA GLY A 573 13.79 -33.93 15.27
C GLY A 573 13.95 -33.55 16.76
N GLU A 574 12.88 -32.98 17.36
CA GLU A 574 12.03 -33.66 18.39
C GLU A 574 10.80 -32.78 18.79
N PRO A 575 9.74 -33.33 19.45
CA PRO A 575 8.47 -32.65 19.70
C PRO A 575 8.20 -32.19 21.16
N LEU A 576 7.18 -31.33 21.36
CA LEU A 576 6.74 -30.80 22.67
C LEU A 576 5.41 -31.42 23.17
N PRO A 577 5.22 -31.60 24.49
CA PRO A 577 3.99 -32.11 25.11
C PRO A 577 2.97 -31.01 25.48
N SER A 578 1.73 -31.43 25.76
CA SER A 578 0.60 -30.57 26.17
C SER A 578 0.49 -30.35 27.68
N VAL A 579 -0.26 -29.32 28.09
CA VAL A 579 -0.60 -28.99 29.48
C VAL A 579 -2.12 -28.87 29.61
N SER A 580 -2.67 -29.31 30.75
CA SER A 580 -4.11 -29.34 31.07
C SER A 580 -4.58 -28.12 31.88
N GLU A 581 -5.88 -27.86 31.84
CA GLU A 581 -6.55 -26.84 32.65
C GLU A 581 -6.65 -27.24 34.14
N GLU A 582 -6.61 -26.25 35.03
CA GLU A 582 -7.18 -26.33 36.39
C GLU A 582 -8.07 -25.10 36.65
N THR A 583 -9.09 -25.26 37.48
CA THR A 583 -10.21 -24.32 37.63
C THR A 583 -10.30 -23.69 39.02
N THR A 584 -10.92 -22.51 39.12
CA THR A 584 -11.34 -21.88 40.38
C THR A 584 -12.76 -21.27 40.26
N PRO A 585 -13.56 -21.20 41.34
CA PRO A 585 -15.02 -21.16 41.20
C PRO A 585 -15.72 -19.82 41.52
N ASP A 586 -16.71 -19.50 40.69
CA ASP A 586 -18.11 -19.16 41.02
C ASP A 586 -18.48 -18.35 42.30
N GLU A 587 -19.03 -17.14 42.09
CA GLU A 587 -20.20 -16.59 42.81
C GLU A 587 -20.94 -15.58 41.90
N GLY A 588 -22.29 -15.60 41.84
CA GLY A 588 -23.08 -14.42 41.44
C GLY A 588 -24.13 -14.60 40.32
N ASP A 589 -25.16 -15.42 40.58
CA ASP A 589 -26.26 -15.77 39.66
C ASP A 589 -27.02 -14.56 39.04
N SER A 590 -27.17 -14.54 37.70
CA SER A 590 -28.20 -13.74 37.01
C SER A 590 -28.67 -14.41 35.72
N LEU A 591 -29.81 -15.08 35.78
CA LEU A 591 -30.39 -15.84 34.67
C LEU A 591 -30.82 -14.96 33.48
N HIS A 592 -30.12 -15.09 32.36
CA HIS A 592 -30.66 -14.85 31.02
C HIS A 592 -30.25 -16.00 30.09
N GLU A 593 -31.02 -16.20 29.03
CA GLU A 593 -31.02 -17.44 28.24
C GLU A 593 -29.73 -17.62 27.43
N ALA A 594 -29.21 -18.85 27.41
CA ALA A 594 -27.95 -19.16 26.72
C ALA A 594 -28.15 -19.25 25.19
N GLU A 595 -27.68 -18.23 24.46
CA GLU A 595 -27.40 -18.41 23.04
C GLU A 595 -26.23 -19.40 22.86
N PRO A 596 -26.35 -20.40 21.96
CA PRO A 596 -25.29 -21.37 21.75
C PRO A 596 -24.11 -20.71 21.01
N VAL A 597 -22.93 -20.77 21.62
CA VAL A 597 -21.65 -20.45 20.95
C VAL A 597 -21.54 -21.31 19.70
N LEU A 598 -21.36 -20.68 18.53
CA LEU A 598 -21.38 -21.38 17.24
C LEU A 598 -20.01 -21.30 16.55
N ASP A 599 -19.33 -22.44 16.48
CA ASP A 599 -17.97 -22.56 15.94
C ASP A 599 -17.86 -22.18 14.45
N SER A 600 -16.70 -21.64 14.06
CA SER A 600 -16.53 -20.97 12.76
C SER A 600 -15.25 -21.36 11.99
N VAL A 601 -15.40 -21.74 10.71
CA VAL A 601 -14.28 -21.94 9.76
C VAL A 601 -13.39 -20.70 9.71
N ASN A 602 -12.09 -20.92 9.84
CA ASN A 602 -11.06 -19.98 9.39
C ASN A 602 -10.30 -20.51 8.15
N ASP A 603 -10.48 -21.80 7.82
CA ASP A 603 -9.46 -22.67 7.21
C ASP A 603 -9.65 -22.93 5.71
N LEU A 604 -10.73 -22.40 5.11
CA LEU A 604 -10.92 -22.48 3.65
C LEU A 604 -10.03 -21.49 2.88
N HIS A 605 -9.61 -20.40 3.55
CA HIS A 605 -8.94 -19.24 2.93
C HIS A 605 -7.94 -18.60 3.90
N GLU A 606 -6.92 -19.37 4.32
CA GLU A 606 -5.77 -18.81 5.05
C GLU A 606 -5.06 -17.68 4.27
N PRO A 607 -4.37 -16.76 4.98
CA PRO A 607 -4.51 -15.35 4.70
C PRO A 607 -3.65 -14.84 3.54
N LEU A 608 -4.27 -14.06 2.66
CA LEU A 608 -3.60 -13.31 1.57
C LEU A 608 -2.69 -14.21 0.70
N GLY A 609 -3.23 -15.31 0.18
CA GLY A 609 -2.48 -16.19 -0.72
C GLY A 609 -1.47 -17.08 0.01
N THR A 610 -0.60 -17.74 -0.74
CA THR A 610 0.36 -18.71 -0.16
C THR A 610 1.64 -18.80 -0.98
N MET A 611 2.74 -19.16 -0.32
CA MET A 611 4.05 -19.38 -0.93
C MET A 611 4.14 -20.83 -1.42
N MET A 612 3.80 -21.07 -2.69
CA MET A 612 3.89 -22.41 -3.27
C MET A 612 5.26 -22.66 -3.90
N LYS A 613 5.77 -23.88 -3.76
CA LYS A 613 7.06 -24.31 -4.31
C LYS A 613 6.89 -24.74 -5.77
N ASP A 614 7.64 -24.10 -6.67
CA ASP A 614 7.59 -24.40 -8.11
C ASP A 614 8.41 -25.65 -8.49
N SER A 615 8.41 -26.00 -9.79
CA SER A 615 9.17 -27.13 -10.35
C SER A 615 10.69 -26.98 -10.22
N THR A 616 11.19 -25.79 -9.90
CA THR A 616 12.61 -25.49 -9.64
C THR A 616 12.96 -25.59 -8.16
N GLY A 617 11.98 -25.89 -7.29
CA GLY A 617 12.14 -25.90 -5.86
C GLY A 617 12.08 -24.53 -5.20
N ARG A 618 11.70 -23.46 -5.93
CA ARG A 618 11.64 -22.08 -5.42
C ARG A 618 10.22 -21.72 -4.98
N TYR A 619 10.10 -21.09 -3.81
CA TYR A 619 8.83 -20.57 -3.33
C TYR A 619 8.41 -19.32 -4.11
N ARG A 620 7.16 -19.27 -4.57
CA ARG A 620 6.54 -18.11 -5.23
C ARG A 620 5.22 -17.76 -4.57
N TYR A 621 4.93 -16.47 -4.44
CA TYR A 621 3.67 -15.98 -3.92
C TYR A 621 2.53 -16.21 -4.92
N ILE A 622 1.43 -16.81 -4.47
CA ILE A 622 0.26 -17.16 -5.26
C ILE A 622 -0.99 -16.65 -4.54
N GLY A 623 -1.68 -15.66 -5.13
CA GLY A 623 -2.85 -15.02 -4.53
C GLY A 623 -4.05 -15.95 -4.38
N ALA A 624 -4.82 -15.78 -3.30
CA ALA A 624 -5.93 -16.66 -2.92
C ALA A 624 -7.06 -16.79 -3.97
N HIS A 625 -7.23 -15.80 -4.85
CA HIS A 625 -8.23 -15.81 -5.93
C HIS A 625 -7.77 -16.54 -7.20
N SER A 626 -6.49 -16.90 -7.31
CA SER A 626 -5.95 -17.60 -8.49
C SER A 626 -6.49 -19.02 -8.62
N GLU A 627 -6.17 -19.71 -9.72
CA GLU A 627 -6.63 -21.07 -9.96
C GLU A 627 -5.74 -22.15 -9.33
N ILE A 628 -4.49 -21.83 -9.01
CA ILE A 628 -3.50 -22.83 -8.58
C ILE A 628 -3.85 -23.45 -7.21
N PRO A 629 -4.23 -22.68 -6.15
CA PRO A 629 -4.63 -23.27 -4.86
C PRO A 629 -5.92 -24.09 -4.96
N PHE A 630 -6.87 -23.65 -5.80
CA PHE A 630 -8.13 -24.37 -6.02
C PHE A 630 -7.90 -25.72 -6.72
N ASN A 631 -7.13 -25.72 -7.82
CA ASN A 631 -6.79 -26.94 -8.55
C ASN A 631 -5.97 -27.91 -7.67
N ALA A 632 -5.06 -27.39 -6.85
CA ALA A 632 -4.28 -28.19 -5.90
C ALA A 632 -5.16 -28.82 -4.80
N ALA A 633 -6.15 -28.10 -4.27
CA ALA A 633 -7.11 -28.65 -3.31
C ALA A 633 -7.90 -29.82 -3.94
N VAL A 634 -8.42 -29.65 -5.16
CA VAL A 634 -9.14 -30.71 -5.91
C VAL A 634 -8.26 -31.94 -6.13
N CYS A 635 -7.02 -31.77 -6.59
CA CYS A 635 -6.11 -32.90 -6.82
C CYS A 635 -5.51 -33.54 -5.54
N SER A 636 -5.84 -33.01 -4.35
CA SER A 636 -5.42 -33.57 -3.05
C SER A 636 -6.45 -34.51 -2.41
N MET A 637 -7.70 -34.49 -2.92
CA MET A 637 -8.79 -35.35 -2.44
C MET A 637 -8.44 -36.83 -2.59
N GLY A 638 -8.81 -37.65 -1.59
CA GLY A 638 -8.56 -39.10 -1.61
C GLY A 638 -7.17 -39.57 -1.16
N ARG A 639 -6.21 -38.68 -0.87
CA ARG A 639 -4.88 -39.05 -0.35
C ARG A 639 -4.89 -39.27 1.17
N GLU A 640 -4.11 -40.25 1.64
CA GLU A 640 -3.97 -40.63 3.05
C GLU A 640 -3.52 -39.48 3.97
N ALA A 641 -3.86 -39.56 5.26
CA ALA A 641 -3.65 -38.49 6.22
C ALA A 641 -2.17 -38.11 6.43
N GLU A 642 -1.24 -39.07 6.37
CA GLU A 642 0.19 -38.79 6.57
C GLU A 642 0.79 -37.98 5.42
N LEU A 643 0.36 -38.22 4.18
CA LEU A 643 0.78 -37.43 3.01
C LEU A 643 0.29 -35.97 3.07
N ARG A 644 -0.73 -35.66 3.89
CA ARG A 644 -1.20 -34.28 4.11
C ARG A 644 -0.31 -33.48 5.06
N ARG A 645 0.55 -34.14 5.85
CA ARG A 645 1.48 -33.47 6.79
C ARG A 645 2.69 -32.82 6.11
N ASN A 646 2.89 -33.05 4.81
CA ASN A 646 4.05 -32.56 4.07
C ASN A 646 3.63 -31.38 3.16
N PRO A 647 4.00 -30.12 3.46
CA PRO A 647 3.47 -28.92 2.80
C PRO A 647 3.97 -28.70 1.36
N ASN A 648 4.56 -29.72 0.72
CA ASN A 648 4.81 -29.73 -0.72
C ASN A 648 3.49 -29.99 -1.49
N ILE A 649 2.55 -29.05 -1.37
CA ILE A 649 1.23 -29.08 -2.01
C ILE A 649 1.40 -29.20 -3.53
N ILE A 650 1.20 -30.43 -4.02
CA ILE A 650 1.18 -30.88 -5.42
C ILE A 650 2.15 -30.10 -6.31
N GLY A 651 3.40 -30.55 -6.31
CA GLY A 651 4.44 -30.02 -7.20
C GLY A 651 3.93 -29.92 -8.65
N PRO A 652 4.15 -28.76 -9.31
CA PRO A 652 3.70 -28.53 -10.68
C PRO A 652 4.38 -29.50 -11.66
N PRO A 653 3.88 -29.58 -12.91
CA PRO A 653 4.26 -30.56 -13.92
C PRO A 653 5.66 -31.18 -13.84
N LYS A 654 5.69 -32.52 -13.74
CA LYS A 654 6.93 -33.30 -13.66
C LYS A 654 7.50 -33.66 -15.03
N VAL A 655 6.67 -33.61 -16.07
CA VAL A 655 7.06 -33.95 -17.45
C VAL A 655 7.51 -32.67 -18.17
N GLY A 656 8.76 -32.26 -17.94
CA GLY A 656 9.38 -31.15 -18.65
C GLY A 656 10.44 -30.42 -17.82
N LEU A 657 11.51 -29.97 -18.48
CA LEU A 657 12.44 -29.01 -17.89
C LEU A 657 11.74 -27.64 -17.79
N TYR A 658 11.22 -27.32 -16.60
CA TYR A 658 10.71 -25.99 -16.28
C TYR A 658 11.63 -25.29 -15.26
N PRO A 659 12.10 -24.05 -15.53
CA PRO A 659 11.81 -23.24 -16.71
C PRO A 659 12.47 -23.86 -17.95
N PRO A 660 12.05 -23.51 -19.17
CA PRO A 660 12.87 -23.80 -20.34
C PRO A 660 14.30 -23.32 -20.05
N PRO A 661 15.33 -24.10 -20.41
CA PRO A 661 16.71 -23.77 -20.08
C PRO A 661 17.03 -22.34 -20.56
N LEU A 662 17.81 -21.61 -19.77
CA LEU A 662 18.31 -20.29 -20.16
C LEU A 662 18.90 -20.41 -21.57
N PRO A 663 18.42 -19.64 -22.58
CA PRO A 663 18.90 -19.76 -23.94
C PRO A 663 20.42 -19.71 -23.97
N THR A 664 21.03 -20.78 -24.48
CA THR A 664 22.48 -20.98 -24.46
C THR A 664 23.15 -19.70 -24.95
N ALA A 665 23.97 -19.09 -24.09
CA ALA A 665 24.49 -17.75 -24.33
C ALA A 665 25.21 -17.72 -25.68
N MET A 666 24.57 -17.10 -26.68
CA MET A 666 25.12 -16.97 -28.03
C MET A 666 26.49 -16.32 -27.91
N THR A 667 27.51 -17.03 -28.38
CA THR A 667 28.91 -16.60 -28.23
C THR A 667 29.07 -15.24 -28.87
N ASN A 668 29.45 -14.23 -28.07
CA ASN A 668 29.56 -12.84 -28.48
C ASN A 668 30.65 -12.66 -29.57
N GLU A 669 30.30 -12.90 -30.83
CA GLU A 669 30.98 -12.27 -31.94
C GLU A 669 30.72 -10.76 -31.87
N ILE A 670 31.80 -9.99 -31.68
CA ILE A 670 31.74 -8.55 -31.44
C ILE A 670 31.38 -7.85 -32.75
N GLY A 671 30.07 -7.68 -32.96
CA GLY A 671 29.49 -7.08 -34.17
C GLY A 671 29.61 -5.56 -34.20
N SER A 672 30.39 -5.08 -35.17
CA SER A 672 30.52 -3.66 -35.58
C SER A 672 29.18 -2.92 -35.78
N PRO A 673 29.14 -1.58 -35.72
CA PRO A 673 27.90 -0.80 -35.81
C PRO A 673 27.20 -0.95 -37.17
N GLY A 674 26.24 -1.87 -37.25
CA GLY A 674 25.48 -2.16 -38.47
C GLY A 674 24.69 -3.47 -38.44
N ARG A 675 24.07 -3.84 -37.31
CA ARG A 675 23.21 -5.04 -37.23
C ARG A 675 22.02 -4.90 -38.18
N SER A 676 21.90 -5.84 -39.12
CA SER A 676 20.64 -6.11 -39.82
C SER A 676 19.74 -6.95 -38.93
N PHE A 677 18.44 -6.66 -38.93
CA PHE A 677 17.44 -7.55 -38.33
C PHE A 677 17.29 -8.82 -39.19
N PHE A 678 17.03 -9.96 -38.54
CA PHE A 678 16.58 -11.19 -39.20
C PHE A 678 15.10 -11.05 -39.59
N LEU A 679 14.71 -11.57 -40.75
CA LEU A 679 13.32 -11.66 -41.19
C LEU A 679 13.11 -13.02 -41.88
N PRO A 680 12.08 -13.81 -41.52
CA PRO A 680 11.75 -15.04 -42.23
C PRO A 680 11.23 -14.78 -43.65
N ARG A 681 10.98 -15.84 -44.42
CA ARG A 681 10.36 -15.73 -45.75
C ARG A 681 9.00 -15.04 -45.65
N ARG A 682 8.62 -14.26 -46.66
CA ARG A 682 7.45 -13.38 -46.58
C ARG A 682 6.14 -14.14 -46.36
N GLU A 683 5.92 -15.21 -47.12
CA GLU A 683 4.76 -16.11 -47.03
C GLU A 683 4.57 -16.69 -45.61
N LEU A 684 5.69 -16.98 -44.94
CA LEU A 684 5.74 -17.54 -43.60
C LEU A 684 5.43 -16.49 -42.52
N CYS A 685 5.94 -15.26 -42.70
CA CYS A 685 5.56 -14.12 -41.86
C CYS A 685 4.06 -13.80 -41.99
N ASP A 686 3.52 -13.77 -43.21
CA ASP A 686 2.10 -13.51 -43.45
C ASP A 686 1.20 -14.61 -42.85
N TYR A 687 1.62 -15.88 -42.90
CA TYR A 687 0.93 -16.99 -42.23
C TYR A 687 0.85 -16.79 -40.71
N TYR A 688 1.97 -16.53 -40.04
CA TYR A 688 2.00 -16.29 -38.59
C TYR A 688 1.23 -15.03 -38.18
N ILE A 689 1.21 -14.01 -39.03
CA ILE A 689 0.39 -12.80 -38.85
C ILE A 689 -1.10 -13.11 -38.92
N SER A 690 -1.56 -13.95 -39.87
CA SER A 690 -2.97 -14.35 -39.95
C SER A 690 -3.41 -15.02 -38.64
N ARG A 691 -2.63 -16.00 -38.17
CA ARG A 691 -2.89 -16.68 -36.88
C ARG A 691 -2.97 -15.70 -35.71
N PHE A 692 -2.02 -14.76 -35.60
CA PHE A 692 -2.03 -13.75 -34.54
C PHE A 692 -3.27 -12.84 -34.61
N LEU A 693 -3.71 -12.45 -35.82
CA LEU A 693 -4.90 -11.62 -36.01
C LEU A 693 -6.20 -12.37 -35.65
N GLU A 694 -6.28 -13.64 -35.99
CA GLU A 694 -7.45 -14.50 -35.79
C GLU A 694 -7.60 -14.99 -34.35
N ASP A 695 -6.49 -15.38 -33.70
CA ASP A 695 -6.52 -16.04 -32.38
C ASP A 695 -6.28 -15.11 -31.18
N VAL A 696 -5.43 -14.09 -31.36
CA VAL A 696 -4.89 -13.27 -30.26
C VAL A 696 -5.43 -11.85 -30.32
N HIS A 697 -5.23 -11.15 -31.45
CA HIS A 697 -5.61 -9.74 -31.62
C HIS A 697 -7.13 -9.53 -31.57
N CYS A 698 -7.91 -10.53 -31.98
CA CYS A 698 -9.38 -10.57 -31.91
C CYS A 698 -9.95 -10.31 -30.50
N THR A 699 -9.14 -10.53 -29.47
CA THR A 699 -9.45 -10.27 -28.05
C THR A 699 -8.47 -9.27 -27.42
N HIS A 700 -7.22 -9.25 -27.87
CA HIS A 700 -6.14 -8.40 -27.36
C HIS A 700 -5.66 -7.40 -28.42
N TRP A 701 -6.45 -6.34 -28.63
CA TRP A 701 -6.18 -5.34 -29.66
C TRP A 701 -4.99 -4.44 -29.28
N PHE A 702 -3.95 -4.42 -30.11
CA PHE A 702 -2.74 -3.59 -29.93
C PHE A 702 -2.46 -2.58 -31.07
N TYR A 703 -2.81 -2.94 -32.30
CA TYR A 703 -2.59 -2.18 -33.54
C TYR A 703 -3.89 -2.11 -34.36
N SER A 704 -4.09 -1.09 -35.22
CA SER A 704 -5.08 -1.26 -36.30
C SER A 704 -4.52 -2.17 -37.39
N ILE A 705 -5.37 -2.98 -38.03
CA ILE A 705 -4.94 -3.98 -39.03
C ILE A 705 -4.20 -3.28 -40.20
N GLU A 706 -4.70 -2.14 -40.66
CA GLU A 706 -4.07 -1.32 -41.71
C GLU A 706 -2.65 -0.85 -41.33
N GLN A 707 -2.48 -0.26 -40.13
CA GLN A 707 -1.17 0.19 -39.66
C GLN A 707 -0.21 -0.97 -39.45
N PHE A 708 -0.72 -2.11 -38.98
CA PHE A 708 0.08 -3.31 -38.74
C PHE A 708 0.62 -3.87 -40.06
N LEU A 709 -0.26 -4.16 -41.03
CA LEU A 709 0.13 -4.71 -42.33
C LEU A 709 1.04 -3.74 -43.11
N TYR A 710 0.76 -2.43 -43.06
CA TYR A 710 1.62 -1.42 -43.68
C TYR A 710 3.03 -1.39 -43.07
N ARG A 711 3.17 -1.54 -41.75
CA ARG A 711 4.48 -1.64 -41.10
C ARG A 711 5.23 -2.92 -41.47
N VAL A 712 4.54 -4.05 -41.59
CA VAL A 712 5.14 -5.31 -42.05
C VAL A 712 5.59 -5.19 -43.52
N GLU A 713 4.79 -4.62 -44.43
CA GLU A 713 5.22 -4.31 -45.80
C GLU A 713 6.43 -3.35 -45.83
N SER A 714 6.40 -2.29 -45.04
CA SER A 714 7.50 -1.31 -44.96
C SER A 714 8.80 -1.92 -44.42
N THR A 715 8.69 -2.90 -43.52
CA THR A 715 9.82 -3.67 -42.97
C THR A 715 10.44 -4.56 -44.05
N TYR A 716 9.64 -5.32 -44.79
CA TYR A 716 10.12 -6.22 -45.86
C TYR A 716 10.60 -5.48 -47.12
N THR A 717 10.06 -4.30 -47.43
CA THR A 717 10.44 -3.53 -48.62
C THR A 717 11.58 -2.54 -48.39
N GLY A 718 12.10 -2.42 -47.16
CA GLY A 718 13.19 -1.50 -46.82
C GLY A 718 12.87 -0.01 -47.01
N LYS A 719 11.57 0.34 -47.11
CA LYS A 719 11.09 1.72 -47.37
C LYS A 719 10.97 2.58 -46.09
N ALA A 720 11.00 1.95 -44.92
CA ALA A 720 11.00 2.67 -43.65
C ALA A 720 12.33 3.43 -43.43
N GLY A 721 12.31 4.42 -42.53
CA GLY A 721 13.54 4.91 -41.90
C GLY A 721 14.14 3.85 -40.96
N LYS A 722 15.00 4.26 -40.02
CA LYS A 722 15.47 3.37 -38.95
C LYS A 722 14.27 2.69 -38.27
N LEU A 723 14.20 1.37 -38.35
CA LEU A 723 13.23 0.55 -37.64
C LEU A 723 13.46 0.71 -36.13
N SER A 724 12.39 0.85 -35.34
CA SER A 724 12.48 0.90 -33.87
C SER A 724 12.63 -0.50 -33.29
N ASN A 725 13.32 -0.59 -32.16
CA ASN A 725 13.56 -1.85 -31.46
C ASN A 725 12.24 -2.39 -30.89
N SER A 726 11.34 -1.50 -30.44
CA SER A 726 9.99 -1.85 -30.01
C SER A 726 9.14 -2.46 -31.13
N TRP A 727 9.19 -1.94 -32.36
CA TRP A 727 8.49 -2.56 -33.48
C TRP A 727 9.04 -3.97 -33.79
N MET A 728 10.37 -4.11 -33.85
CA MET A 728 11.00 -5.41 -34.12
C MET A 728 10.79 -6.41 -32.97
N CYS A 729 10.75 -5.97 -31.72
CA CYS A 729 10.40 -6.79 -30.56
C CYS A 729 8.94 -7.27 -30.62
N SER A 730 7.99 -6.39 -31.00
CA SER A 730 6.60 -6.81 -31.27
C SER A 730 6.55 -7.86 -32.38
N LEU A 731 7.24 -7.63 -33.50
CA LEU A 731 7.22 -8.55 -34.64
C LEU A 731 7.83 -9.91 -34.27
N TYR A 732 8.96 -9.95 -33.57
CA TYR A 732 9.55 -11.21 -33.10
C TYR A 732 8.69 -11.91 -32.04
N ALA A 733 7.98 -11.20 -31.17
CA ALA A 733 7.02 -11.82 -30.25
C ALA A 733 5.81 -12.43 -30.98
N ILE A 734 5.32 -11.79 -32.04
CA ILE A 734 4.26 -12.31 -32.92
C ILE A 734 4.74 -13.55 -33.70
N LEU A 735 5.95 -13.50 -34.26
CA LEU A 735 6.57 -14.64 -34.93
C LEU A 735 6.77 -15.80 -33.95
N GLY A 736 7.22 -15.55 -32.72
CA GLY A 736 7.33 -16.56 -31.67
C GLY A 736 5.99 -17.21 -31.28
N LEU A 737 4.88 -16.46 -31.28
CA LEU A 737 3.53 -17.00 -31.07
C LEU A 737 3.07 -17.90 -32.23
N GLY A 738 3.33 -17.50 -33.47
CA GLY A 738 2.92 -18.27 -34.66
C GLY A 738 3.81 -19.48 -34.96
N ALA A 739 5.13 -19.33 -34.77
CA ALA A 739 6.17 -20.32 -35.05
C ALA A 739 6.28 -21.38 -33.96
N ALA A 740 5.14 -21.87 -33.48
CA ALA A 740 4.99 -22.84 -32.40
C ALA A 740 5.44 -24.28 -32.73
N ASN A 741 6.43 -24.38 -33.64
CA ASN A 741 7.18 -25.58 -33.94
C ASN A 741 8.06 -25.91 -32.72
N TYR A 742 7.77 -27.03 -32.07
CA TYR A 742 8.72 -27.70 -31.18
C TYR A 742 9.30 -28.91 -31.90
N GLU A 743 10.60 -29.17 -31.74
CA GLU A 743 11.16 -30.46 -32.12
C GLU A 743 10.66 -31.53 -31.14
N GLU A 744 9.78 -32.40 -31.60
CA GLU A 744 9.52 -33.63 -30.86
C GLU A 744 10.69 -34.62 -31.04
N PRO A 745 11.13 -35.31 -29.97
CA PRO A 745 12.02 -36.48 -30.09
C PRO A 745 11.44 -37.62 -30.96
N SER A 746 10.16 -37.55 -31.34
CA SER A 746 9.46 -38.47 -32.25
C SER A 746 9.76 -38.22 -33.73
N GLY A 747 10.25 -37.02 -34.09
CA GLY A 747 10.47 -36.61 -35.48
C GLY A 747 9.20 -36.28 -36.27
N GLN A 748 8.02 -36.19 -35.63
CA GLN A 748 6.79 -35.75 -36.29
C GLN A 748 6.49 -34.28 -35.99
N SER A 749 6.34 -33.45 -37.03
CA SER A 749 5.93 -32.06 -36.88
C SER A 749 4.42 -32.00 -36.61
N PRO A 750 3.94 -31.24 -35.59
CA PRO A 750 2.52 -31.13 -35.25
C PRO A 750 1.71 -30.25 -36.21
N LEU A 751 2.31 -29.79 -37.32
CA LEU A 751 1.68 -28.88 -38.29
C LEU A 751 0.77 -29.61 -39.29
N PRO A 752 -0.28 -28.94 -39.81
CA PRO A 752 -1.04 -29.42 -40.95
C PRO A 752 -0.14 -29.72 -42.17
N PRO A 753 -0.34 -30.85 -42.89
CA PRO A 753 0.45 -31.20 -44.06
C PRO A 753 0.42 -30.09 -45.13
N GLY A 754 1.58 -29.54 -45.46
CA GLY A 754 1.73 -28.44 -46.42
C GLY A 754 1.70 -27.03 -45.81
N SER A 755 1.66 -26.88 -44.47
CA SER A 755 1.81 -25.57 -43.82
C SER A 755 3.20 -24.95 -44.12
N PRO A 756 3.28 -23.65 -44.46
CA PRO A 756 4.57 -22.95 -44.66
C PRO A 756 5.51 -23.04 -43.45
N ALA A 757 4.94 -23.15 -42.24
CA ALA A 757 5.67 -23.26 -40.99
C ALA A 757 6.58 -24.49 -40.91
N ALA A 758 6.35 -25.53 -41.70
CA ALA A 758 7.24 -26.70 -41.78
C ALA A 758 8.58 -26.41 -42.49
N SER A 759 8.79 -25.16 -42.92
CA SER A 759 10.00 -24.68 -43.59
C SER A 759 10.66 -23.45 -42.94
N ASP A 760 10.30 -23.13 -41.68
CA ASP A 760 11.04 -22.12 -40.90
C ASP A 760 12.45 -22.64 -40.54
N GLU A 761 13.39 -21.71 -40.49
CA GLU A 761 14.77 -21.88 -40.05
C GLU A 761 14.92 -21.55 -38.54
N LYS A 762 13.82 -21.20 -37.86
CA LYS A 762 13.74 -20.82 -36.44
C LYS A 762 12.53 -21.38 -35.70
N SER A 763 12.72 -21.70 -34.42
CA SER A 763 11.67 -22.13 -33.48
C SER A 763 10.96 -20.95 -32.80
N SER A 764 9.87 -21.22 -32.08
CA SER A 764 9.22 -20.26 -31.18
C SER A 764 10.23 -19.64 -30.19
N GLU A 765 11.13 -20.45 -29.63
CA GLU A 765 12.11 -20.01 -28.64
C GLU A 765 13.20 -19.13 -29.26
N ASP A 766 13.62 -19.39 -30.50
CA ASP A 766 14.55 -18.53 -31.25
C ASP A 766 14.00 -17.12 -31.45
N TYR A 767 12.74 -16.99 -31.89
CA TYR A 767 12.12 -15.67 -32.08
C TYR A 767 11.96 -14.93 -30.76
N ILE A 768 11.63 -15.64 -29.67
CA ILE A 768 11.55 -15.05 -28.34
C ILE A 768 12.93 -14.69 -27.77
N ALA A 769 14.01 -15.38 -28.17
CA ALA A 769 15.38 -14.95 -27.88
C ALA A 769 15.75 -13.67 -28.64
N LEU A 770 15.48 -13.59 -29.94
CA LEU A 770 15.69 -12.38 -30.76
C LEU A 770 14.91 -11.18 -30.21
N ALA A 771 13.67 -11.38 -29.75
CA ALA A 771 12.88 -10.34 -29.10
C ALA A 771 13.50 -9.90 -27.76
N LYS A 772 14.00 -10.85 -26.94
CA LYS A 772 14.66 -10.56 -25.66
C LYS A 772 15.96 -9.76 -25.82
N GLU A 773 16.72 -9.95 -26.90
CA GLU A 773 17.90 -9.11 -27.19
C GLU A 773 17.55 -7.61 -27.35
N LEU A 774 16.32 -7.30 -27.80
CA LEU A 774 15.89 -5.91 -28.02
C LEU A 774 15.33 -5.24 -26.76
N ILE A 775 14.93 -6.00 -25.74
CA ILE A 775 14.26 -5.51 -24.52
C ILE A 775 14.97 -4.31 -23.84
N PRO A 776 16.31 -4.24 -23.72
CA PRO A 776 16.98 -3.06 -23.18
C PRO A 776 16.66 -1.78 -23.97
N ALA A 777 16.73 -1.85 -25.30
CA ALA A 777 16.38 -0.73 -26.18
C ALA A 777 14.87 -0.41 -26.19
N VAL A 778 14.01 -1.39 -25.91
CA VAL A 778 12.56 -1.18 -25.70
C VAL A 778 12.30 -0.36 -24.43
N TYR A 779 13.08 -0.58 -23.36
CA TYR A 779 13.03 0.25 -22.16
C TYR A 779 13.57 1.67 -22.38
N ASP A 780 14.60 1.83 -23.23
CA ASP A 780 15.14 3.15 -23.60
C ASP A 780 14.20 3.94 -24.53
N GLU A 781 13.44 3.27 -25.41
CA GLU A 781 12.46 3.89 -26.31
C GLU A 781 11.20 4.37 -25.55
N ALA A 782 10.70 3.58 -24.59
CA ALA A 782 9.64 3.93 -23.63
C ALA A 782 8.35 4.55 -24.25
N ASP A 783 7.99 4.15 -25.47
CA ASP A 783 6.90 4.73 -26.25
C ASP A 783 5.65 3.82 -26.35
N ILE A 784 4.69 4.19 -27.21
CA ILE A 784 3.46 3.40 -27.42
C ILE A 784 3.77 2.03 -28.06
N ASP A 785 4.77 1.92 -28.91
CA ASP A 785 5.22 0.63 -29.43
C ASP A 785 5.96 -0.18 -28.37
N SER A 786 6.67 0.46 -27.44
CA SER A 786 7.27 -0.24 -26.29
C SER A 786 6.20 -0.90 -25.41
N ILE A 787 5.08 -0.21 -25.16
CA ILE A 787 3.90 -0.79 -24.48
C ILE A 787 3.40 -2.04 -25.21
N ARG A 788 3.21 -1.96 -26.53
CA ARG A 788 2.73 -3.08 -27.35
C ARG A 788 3.71 -4.26 -27.35
N ALA A 789 5.01 -3.98 -27.50
CA ALA A 789 6.07 -4.99 -27.50
C ALA A 789 6.10 -5.78 -26.18
N LEU A 790 6.10 -5.07 -25.05
CA LEU A 790 6.10 -5.66 -23.70
C LEU A 790 4.81 -6.45 -23.42
N ALA A 791 3.65 -5.99 -23.91
CA ALA A 791 2.39 -6.70 -23.73
C ALA A 791 2.27 -7.97 -24.59
N ILE A 792 2.74 -7.95 -25.84
CA ILE A 792 2.72 -9.13 -26.73
C ILE A 792 3.78 -10.15 -26.27
N MET A 793 4.97 -9.69 -25.86
CA MET A 793 5.99 -10.51 -25.19
C MET A 793 5.43 -11.21 -23.94
N SER A 794 4.59 -10.51 -23.17
CA SER A 794 3.93 -11.05 -22.00
C SER A 794 2.95 -12.20 -22.33
N ILE A 795 2.13 -12.08 -23.38
CA ILE A 795 1.26 -13.16 -23.87
C ILE A 795 2.08 -14.37 -24.37
N ALA A 796 3.14 -14.11 -25.15
CA ALA A 796 4.02 -15.17 -25.65
C ALA A 796 4.67 -15.96 -24.51
N LEU A 797 5.23 -15.26 -23.52
CA LEU A 797 5.86 -15.89 -22.35
C LEU A 797 4.85 -16.58 -21.43
N GLU A 798 3.58 -16.17 -21.43
CA GLU A 798 2.52 -16.89 -20.72
C GLU A 798 2.24 -18.25 -21.36
N ASN A 799 2.14 -18.30 -22.69
CA ASN A 799 1.90 -19.54 -23.42
C ASN A 799 3.11 -20.49 -23.36
N LEU A 800 4.34 -19.94 -23.35
CA LEU A 800 5.59 -20.64 -23.01
C LEU A 800 5.74 -20.93 -21.50
N CYS A 801 4.66 -20.83 -20.71
CA CYS A 801 4.57 -21.10 -19.28
C CYS A 801 5.59 -20.35 -18.38
N SER A 802 6.25 -19.33 -18.90
CA SER A 802 7.20 -18.46 -18.19
C SER A 802 6.45 -17.37 -17.39
N ARG A 803 5.50 -17.79 -16.54
CA ARG A 803 4.43 -16.94 -15.97
C ARG A 803 4.95 -15.71 -15.22
N THR A 804 6.01 -15.83 -14.44
CA THR A 804 6.59 -14.67 -13.73
C THR A 804 7.29 -13.69 -14.69
N ALA A 805 7.93 -14.18 -15.76
CA ALA A 805 8.48 -13.29 -16.79
C ALA A 805 7.35 -12.56 -17.53
N SER A 806 6.28 -13.28 -17.89
CA SER A 806 5.05 -12.70 -18.45
C SER A 806 4.49 -11.59 -17.55
N TYR A 807 4.27 -11.85 -16.26
CA TYR A 807 3.75 -10.85 -15.31
C TYR A 807 4.68 -9.64 -15.15
N LEU A 808 6.01 -9.84 -15.11
CA LEU A 808 6.99 -8.74 -15.08
C LEU A 808 6.93 -7.86 -16.34
N TYR A 809 6.82 -8.46 -17.54
CA TYR A 809 6.67 -7.70 -18.78
C TYR A 809 5.30 -7.01 -18.91
N MET A 810 4.24 -7.58 -18.31
CA MET A 810 2.96 -6.89 -18.18
C MET A 810 3.08 -5.67 -17.27
N GLY A 811 3.72 -5.81 -16.11
CA GLY A 811 4.01 -4.69 -15.21
C GLY A 811 4.86 -3.60 -15.86
N ALA A 812 5.87 -3.98 -16.65
CA ALA A 812 6.65 -3.04 -17.45
C ALA A 812 5.79 -2.29 -18.49
N SER A 813 4.97 -3.00 -19.26
CA SER A 813 4.04 -2.41 -20.23
C SER A 813 3.07 -1.41 -19.56
N ILE A 814 2.51 -1.80 -18.41
CA ILE A 814 1.61 -0.99 -17.60
C ILE A 814 2.34 0.22 -16.99
N GLN A 815 3.60 0.08 -16.57
CA GLN A 815 4.43 1.19 -16.06
C GLN A 815 4.74 2.22 -17.15
N VAL A 816 5.04 1.80 -18.38
CA VAL A 816 5.21 2.71 -19.53
C VAL A 816 3.86 3.38 -19.86
N ALA A 817 2.74 2.64 -19.85
CA ALA A 817 1.40 3.20 -20.04
C ALA A 817 0.99 4.20 -18.94
N TYR A 818 1.41 4.00 -17.69
CA TYR A 818 1.26 4.99 -16.62
C TYR A 818 2.11 6.24 -16.86
N SER A 819 3.33 6.07 -17.39
CA SER A 819 4.31 7.13 -17.63
C SER A 819 3.90 8.03 -18.81
N LEU A 820 3.46 7.42 -19.92
CA LEU A 820 2.85 8.10 -21.07
C LEU A 820 1.42 8.60 -20.80
N GLY A 821 0.86 8.34 -19.60
CA GLY A 821 -0.41 8.92 -19.20
C GLY A 821 -1.64 8.30 -19.86
N LEU A 822 -1.56 7.09 -20.42
CA LEU A 822 -2.68 6.38 -21.06
C LEU A 822 -3.87 6.22 -20.10
N HIS A 823 -3.59 5.94 -18.82
CA HIS A 823 -4.54 5.93 -17.69
C HIS A 823 -5.30 7.26 -17.44
N ARG A 824 -4.97 8.33 -18.16
CA ARG A 824 -5.55 9.68 -18.01
C ARG A 824 -5.97 10.32 -19.33
N ASP A 825 -5.88 9.61 -20.45
CA ASP A 825 -6.15 10.14 -21.80
C ASP A 825 -5.33 11.42 -22.11
N SER A 826 -4.11 11.51 -21.56
CA SER A 826 -3.27 12.71 -21.61
C SER A 826 -2.21 12.65 -22.71
N ILE A 827 -2.66 12.83 -23.96
CA ILE A 827 -1.83 12.99 -25.16
C ILE A 827 -1.66 14.49 -25.43
N THR A 828 -0.62 14.88 -26.18
CA THR A 828 -0.38 16.27 -26.60
C THR A 828 -1.45 16.76 -27.58
N ASP A 829 -1.76 18.06 -27.54
CA ASP A 829 -2.84 18.69 -28.34
C ASP A 829 -2.62 18.65 -29.88
N SER A 830 -1.50 18.10 -30.34
CA SER A 830 -1.20 17.84 -31.75
C SER A 830 -1.61 16.44 -32.24
N GLY A 831 -1.97 15.52 -31.34
CA GLY A 831 -2.32 14.14 -31.68
C GLY A 831 -3.60 14.06 -32.52
N ALA A 832 -3.60 13.20 -33.54
CA ALA A 832 -4.78 13.03 -34.40
C ALA A 832 -5.93 12.37 -33.62
N SER A 833 -7.19 12.72 -33.93
CA SER A 833 -8.36 12.16 -33.23
C SER A 833 -8.35 10.61 -33.19
N MET A 834 -7.88 9.98 -34.28
CA MET A 834 -7.68 8.54 -34.37
C MET A 834 -6.68 8.01 -33.34
N GLU A 835 -5.49 8.60 -33.25
CA GLU A 835 -4.39 8.20 -32.35
C GLU A 835 -4.83 8.19 -30.87
N ARG A 836 -5.67 9.17 -30.49
CA ARG A 836 -6.27 9.25 -29.16
C ARG A 836 -7.18 8.06 -28.86
N GLU A 837 -8.07 7.68 -29.78
CA GLU A 837 -8.89 6.48 -29.60
C GLU A 837 -8.05 5.19 -29.61
N GLN A 838 -6.97 5.13 -30.39
CA GLN A 838 -6.04 3.98 -30.40
C GLN A 838 -5.36 3.80 -29.04
N ASN A 839 -4.87 4.88 -28.43
CA ASN A 839 -4.21 4.83 -27.14
C ASN A 839 -5.19 4.54 -25.98
N ARG A 840 -6.45 4.99 -26.07
CA ARG A 840 -7.53 4.55 -25.17
C ARG A 840 -7.81 3.06 -25.31
N ARG A 841 -7.83 2.54 -26.55
CA ARG A 841 -8.06 1.11 -26.81
C ARG A 841 -6.95 0.26 -26.23
N ILE A 842 -5.68 0.63 -26.43
CA ILE A 842 -4.51 -0.02 -25.82
C ILE A 842 -4.63 -0.02 -24.29
N TRP A 843 -4.99 1.12 -23.67
CA TRP A 843 -5.19 1.18 -22.21
C TRP A 843 -6.21 0.16 -21.70
N TRP A 844 -7.35 0.06 -22.37
CA TRP A 844 -8.42 -0.86 -21.96
C TRP A 844 -8.16 -2.33 -22.35
N THR A 845 -7.33 -2.60 -23.37
CA THR A 845 -6.74 -3.93 -23.60
C THR A 845 -5.86 -4.35 -22.42
N LEU A 846 -4.95 -3.47 -21.96
CA LEU A 846 -4.08 -3.75 -20.79
C LEU A 846 -4.90 -3.99 -19.52
N PHE A 847 -5.99 -3.23 -19.30
CA PHE A 847 -6.87 -3.41 -18.14
C PHE A 847 -7.47 -4.81 -18.03
N ASN A 848 -7.80 -5.44 -19.16
CA ASN A 848 -8.32 -6.81 -19.19
C ASN A 848 -7.18 -7.84 -19.05
N LEU A 849 -6.07 -7.63 -19.75
CA LEU A 849 -4.93 -8.55 -19.79
C LEU A 849 -4.18 -8.61 -18.43
N ASP A 850 -4.10 -7.50 -17.70
CA ASP A 850 -3.63 -7.44 -16.30
C ASP A 850 -4.37 -8.44 -15.41
N LEU A 851 -5.71 -8.43 -15.44
CA LEU A 851 -6.53 -9.35 -14.65
C LEU A 851 -6.36 -10.80 -15.09
N GLU A 852 -6.26 -11.02 -16.40
CA GLU A 852 -6.12 -12.35 -16.98
C GLU A 852 -4.80 -13.02 -16.55
N ILE A 853 -3.67 -12.36 -16.77
CA ILE A 853 -2.35 -12.88 -16.37
C ILE A 853 -2.26 -13.00 -14.84
N ALA A 854 -2.76 -12.00 -14.09
CA ALA A 854 -2.69 -12.02 -12.63
C ALA A 854 -3.34 -13.28 -12.03
N SER A 855 -4.53 -13.63 -12.53
CA SER A 855 -5.32 -14.80 -12.10
C SER A 855 -4.62 -16.15 -12.30
N ARG A 856 -3.57 -16.22 -13.13
CA ARG A 856 -2.83 -17.45 -13.48
C ARG A 856 -1.47 -17.60 -12.78
N GLY A 857 -0.96 -16.57 -12.11
CA GLY A 857 0.34 -16.66 -11.42
C GLY A 857 1.01 -15.35 -10.98
N GLY A 858 0.30 -14.23 -10.84
CA GLY A 858 0.88 -12.97 -10.35
C GLY A 858 -0.14 -12.12 -9.61
N SER A 859 -0.05 -12.06 -8.28
CA SER A 859 -1.00 -11.32 -7.44
C SER A 859 -0.26 -10.24 -6.66
N PRO A 860 -0.83 -9.04 -6.44
CA PRO A 860 -2.14 -8.56 -6.92
C PRO A 860 -2.16 -8.16 -8.40
N THR A 861 -3.32 -7.78 -8.93
CA THR A 861 -3.43 -7.06 -10.21
C THR A 861 -2.76 -5.69 -10.12
N LEU A 862 -2.09 -5.25 -11.18
CA LEU A 862 -1.30 -4.02 -11.20
C LEU A 862 -2.13 -2.76 -11.51
N ILE A 863 -3.33 -2.92 -12.11
CA ILE A 863 -4.28 -1.83 -12.33
C ILE A 863 -5.47 -1.98 -11.36
N ASP A 864 -5.50 -1.17 -10.30
CA ASP A 864 -6.64 -1.11 -9.37
C ASP A 864 -7.29 0.30 -9.39
N GLU A 865 -8.55 0.38 -9.83
CA GLU A 865 -9.29 1.64 -9.98
C GLU A 865 -9.57 2.38 -8.65
N ARG A 866 -9.41 1.73 -7.50
CA ARG A 866 -9.63 2.32 -6.18
C ARG A 866 -8.44 3.16 -5.72
N TYR A 867 -7.23 2.62 -5.91
CA TYR A 867 -5.99 3.32 -5.60
C TYR A 867 -5.52 4.23 -6.75
N LEU A 868 -5.88 3.89 -7.99
CA LEU A 868 -5.37 4.54 -9.20
C LEU A 868 -6.52 5.23 -9.93
N ARG A 869 -6.57 6.56 -9.81
CA ARG A 869 -7.52 7.45 -10.52
C ARG A 869 -7.31 7.38 -12.04
N ILE A 870 -7.91 6.38 -12.68
CA ILE A 870 -8.10 6.27 -14.12
C ILE A 870 -9.12 7.31 -14.56
N THR A 871 -8.84 8.07 -15.62
CA THR A 871 -9.83 8.94 -16.28
C THR A 871 -9.84 8.82 -17.80
N THR A 872 -9.36 7.68 -18.30
CA THR A 872 -9.46 7.28 -19.71
C THR A 872 -10.90 6.89 -20.01
N PRO A 873 -11.62 7.54 -20.93
CA PRO A 873 -12.90 7.01 -21.39
C PRO A 873 -12.66 5.71 -22.19
N LEU A 874 -13.70 4.90 -22.36
CA LEU A 874 -13.67 3.80 -23.33
C LEU A 874 -13.48 4.36 -24.75
N PRO A 875 -12.77 3.66 -25.66
CA PRO A 875 -12.50 4.16 -27.00
C PRO A 875 -13.79 4.24 -27.83
N SER A 876 -13.90 5.27 -28.65
CA SER A 876 -15.00 5.36 -29.63
C SER A 876 -14.76 4.39 -30.79
N GLU A 877 -15.35 3.20 -30.70
CA GLU A 877 -15.23 2.17 -31.76
C GLU A 877 -15.87 2.61 -33.09
N GLN A 878 -16.76 3.62 -33.06
CA GLN A 878 -17.29 4.30 -34.26
C GLN A 878 -16.22 5.08 -35.03
N ILE A 879 -15.17 5.56 -34.35
CA ILE A 879 -14.04 6.28 -34.95
C ILE A 879 -12.94 5.29 -35.36
N LEU A 880 -12.65 4.33 -34.50
CA LEU A 880 -11.44 3.51 -34.60
C LEU A 880 -11.54 2.32 -35.56
N TYR A 881 -12.75 1.78 -35.77
CA TYR A 881 -13.05 0.48 -36.41
C TYR A 881 -12.21 -0.69 -35.84
N PRO A 882 -12.81 -1.56 -35.00
CA PRO A 882 -12.04 -2.54 -34.21
C PRO A 882 -11.31 -3.60 -35.05
N GLY A 883 -11.72 -3.82 -36.31
CA GLY A 883 -11.12 -4.77 -37.25
C GLY A 883 -12.07 -5.93 -37.61
N MET A 884 -11.68 -6.72 -38.61
CA MET A 884 -12.51 -7.81 -39.15
C MET A 884 -12.76 -8.97 -38.16
N HIS A 885 -11.92 -9.12 -37.14
CA HIS A 885 -11.95 -10.23 -36.19
C HIS A 885 -12.49 -9.84 -34.79
N THR A 886 -12.72 -8.54 -34.54
CA THR A 886 -13.22 -8.05 -33.24
C THR A 886 -14.56 -7.35 -33.43
N PRO A 887 -15.69 -7.90 -32.94
CA PRO A 887 -17.00 -7.28 -33.13
C PRO A 887 -17.13 -5.95 -32.37
N LEU A 888 -18.01 -5.07 -32.88
CA LEU A 888 -18.31 -3.78 -32.24
C LEU A 888 -18.89 -3.96 -30.82
N SER A 889 -18.59 -2.99 -29.96
CA SER A 889 -18.86 -2.96 -28.52
C SER A 889 -18.13 -4.02 -27.68
N TRP A 890 -17.36 -4.94 -28.28
CA TRP A 890 -16.74 -6.06 -27.55
C TRP A 890 -15.86 -5.59 -26.40
N LEU A 891 -14.99 -4.59 -26.61
CA LEU A 891 -14.07 -4.14 -25.56
C LEU A 891 -14.82 -3.46 -24.40
N THR A 892 -15.83 -2.65 -24.71
CA THR A 892 -16.72 -2.03 -23.70
C THR A 892 -17.44 -3.09 -22.86
N THR A 893 -17.97 -4.14 -23.49
CA THR A 893 -18.66 -5.24 -22.81
C THR A 893 -17.68 -6.12 -21.99
N SER A 894 -16.48 -6.35 -22.51
CA SER A 894 -15.40 -7.08 -21.83
C SER A 894 -14.85 -6.34 -20.61
N VAL A 895 -14.62 -5.01 -20.71
CA VAL A 895 -14.17 -4.16 -19.58
C VAL A 895 -15.21 -4.10 -18.46
N SER A 896 -16.51 -4.05 -18.77
CA SER A 896 -17.54 -4.05 -17.71
C SER A 896 -17.61 -5.40 -16.98
N LEU A 897 -17.36 -6.52 -17.65
CA LEU A 897 -17.21 -7.83 -17.00
C LEU A 897 -15.92 -7.91 -16.18
N CYS A 898 -14.81 -7.38 -16.69
CA CYS A 898 -13.53 -7.31 -16.01
C CYS A 898 -13.65 -6.57 -14.67
N ARG A 899 -14.42 -5.47 -14.62
CA ARG A 899 -14.77 -4.77 -13.37
C ARG A 899 -15.56 -5.64 -12.40
N LEU A 900 -16.64 -6.30 -12.84
CA LEU A 900 -17.42 -7.22 -11.99
C LEU A 900 -16.56 -8.38 -11.45
N LYS A 901 -15.64 -8.91 -12.27
CA LYS A 901 -14.69 -9.96 -11.87
C LYS A 901 -13.68 -9.46 -10.83
N ARG A 902 -13.22 -8.20 -10.93
CA ARG A 902 -12.38 -7.54 -9.90
C ARG A 902 -13.16 -7.26 -8.60
N GLU A 903 -14.43 -6.88 -8.70
CA GLU A 903 -15.33 -6.70 -7.55
C GLU A 903 -15.60 -8.02 -6.81
N ILE A 904 -15.85 -9.11 -7.54
CA ILE A 904 -15.96 -10.48 -7.00
C ILE A 904 -14.65 -10.89 -6.29
N ILE A 905 -13.49 -10.65 -6.91
CA ILE A 905 -12.19 -10.93 -6.29
C ILE A 905 -12.06 -10.16 -4.97
N GLN A 906 -12.38 -8.86 -4.97
CA GLN A 906 -12.25 -8.04 -3.78
C GLN A 906 -13.19 -8.52 -2.64
N ALA A 907 -14.49 -8.63 -2.93
CA ALA A 907 -15.51 -8.94 -1.92
C ALA A 907 -15.40 -10.37 -1.35
N VAL A 908 -14.98 -11.35 -2.16
CA VAL A 908 -14.90 -12.76 -1.73
C VAL A 908 -13.50 -13.10 -1.16
N TYR A 909 -12.43 -12.57 -1.74
CA TYR A 909 -11.05 -13.01 -1.50
C TYR A 909 -10.09 -11.94 -0.92
N THR A 910 -10.51 -10.69 -0.67
CA THR A 910 -9.57 -9.62 -0.22
C THR A 910 -10.09 -8.72 0.91
N GLU A 911 -11.37 -8.35 0.95
CA GLU A 911 -11.85 -7.23 1.78
C GLU A 911 -12.10 -7.57 3.27
N ARG A 912 -11.82 -8.81 3.71
CA ARG A 912 -12.12 -9.32 5.08
C ARG A 912 -11.26 -8.73 6.21
N PHE A 913 -10.46 -7.70 5.96
CA PHE A 913 -9.33 -7.35 6.84
C PHE A 913 -9.64 -6.40 8.01
N LEU A 914 -10.87 -5.84 8.11
CA LEU A 914 -11.10 -4.68 9.00
C LEU A 914 -12.27 -4.73 10.00
N ASN A 915 -13.38 -5.45 9.77
CA ASN A 915 -14.52 -5.42 10.72
C ASN A 915 -15.43 -6.68 10.78
N SER A 916 -15.25 -7.70 9.94
CA SER A 916 -15.93 -9.00 10.12
C SER A 916 -15.17 -10.13 9.42
N ARG A 917 -15.24 -11.34 9.98
CA ARG A 917 -14.71 -12.58 9.37
C ARG A 917 -15.73 -13.29 8.46
N THR A 918 -17.02 -13.00 8.59
CA THR A 918 -18.10 -13.65 7.83
C THR A 918 -18.23 -13.09 6.41
N LEU A 919 -18.68 -13.93 5.46
CA LEU A 919 -19.09 -13.51 4.12
C LEU A 919 -20.62 -13.63 4.03
N PRO A 920 -21.39 -12.52 4.01
CA PRO A 920 -22.84 -12.59 3.93
C PRO A 920 -23.32 -13.22 2.62
N PHE A 921 -24.31 -14.13 2.71
CA PHE A 921 -24.99 -14.68 1.54
C PHE A 921 -25.62 -13.58 0.66
N THR A 922 -26.06 -12.48 1.28
CA THR A 922 -26.58 -11.28 0.60
C THR A 922 -25.55 -10.66 -0.36
N THR A 923 -24.26 -10.67 -0.02
CA THR A 923 -23.19 -10.16 -0.89
C THR A 923 -22.99 -11.07 -2.11
N VAL A 924 -22.99 -12.40 -1.90
CA VAL A 924 -22.87 -13.39 -2.99
C VAL A 924 -24.06 -13.30 -3.95
N SER A 925 -25.28 -13.22 -3.43
CA SER A 925 -26.49 -13.04 -4.25
C SER A 925 -26.50 -11.72 -5.03
N LYS A 926 -26.06 -10.62 -4.43
CA LYS A 926 -25.93 -9.32 -5.13
C LYS A 926 -24.93 -9.38 -6.29
N LEU A 927 -23.77 -10.01 -6.10
CA LEU A 927 -22.77 -10.18 -7.15
C LEU A 927 -23.27 -11.11 -8.27
N LEU A 928 -24.02 -12.16 -7.92
CA LEU A 928 -24.65 -13.05 -8.91
C LEU A 928 -25.75 -12.34 -9.71
N LEU A 929 -26.56 -11.48 -9.07
CA LEU A 929 -27.52 -10.60 -9.74
C LEU A 929 -26.83 -9.59 -10.67
N SER A 930 -25.69 -9.00 -10.27
CA SER A 930 -24.91 -8.11 -11.14
C SER A 930 -24.36 -8.83 -12.38
N LEU A 931 -23.92 -10.08 -12.24
CA LEU A 931 -23.53 -10.94 -13.37
C LEU A 931 -24.73 -11.22 -14.30
N GLN A 932 -25.87 -11.64 -13.76
CA GLN A 932 -27.09 -11.88 -14.56
C GLN A 932 -27.56 -10.61 -15.29
N GLY A 933 -27.55 -9.45 -14.60
CA GLY A 933 -27.88 -8.16 -15.18
C GLY A 933 -26.94 -7.75 -16.31
N TRP A 934 -25.63 -8.00 -16.17
CA TRP A 934 -24.66 -7.81 -17.25
C TRP A 934 -24.97 -8.71 -18.47
N GLN A 935 -25.33 -9.98 -18.26
CA GLN A 935 -25.71 -10.89 -19.35
C GLN A 935 -27.00 -10.44 -20.07
N GLN A 936 -27.97 -9.89 -19.34
CA GLN A 936 -29.19 -9.30 -19.90
C GLN A 936 -28.87 -8.06 -20.76
N LEU A 937 -28.06 -7.13 -20.23
CA LEU A 937 -27.65 -5.88 -20.86
C LEU A 937 -26.63 -6.03 -22.01
N MET A 938 -26.06 -7.22 -22.21
CA MET A 938 -25.16 -7.50 -23.32
C MET A 938 -25.80 -7.13 -24.68
N PRO A 939 -25.08 -6.43 -25.59
CA PRO A 939 -25.58 -6.13 -26.92
C PRO A 939 -26.04 -7.38 -27.69
N PRO A 940 -27.19 -7.38 -28.40
CA PRO A 940 -27.74 -8.59 -29.03
C PRO A 940 -26.76 -9.32 -29.96
N HIS A 941 -25.96 -8.59 -30.75
CA HIS A 941 -24.98 -9.16 -31.67
C HIS A 941 -23.72 -9.74 -31.00
N LEU A 942 -23.63 -9.68 -29.66
CA LEU A 942 -22.60 -10.33 -28.86
C LEU A 942 -23.16 -11.53 -28.07
N LYS A 943 -24.46 -11.83 -28.15
CA LYS A 943 -25.06 -12.98 -27.45
C LYS A 943 -24.81 -14.27 -28.23
N HIS A 944 -24.53 -15.37 -27.53
CA HIS A 944 -24.08 -16.64 -28.13
C HIS A 944 -25.17 -17.34 -28.97
N ASP A 945 -26.44 -17.10 -28.65
CA ASP A 945 -27.62 -17.56 -29.37
C ASP A 945 -27.88 -16.78 -30.69
N VAL A 946 -27.18 -15.67 -30.93
CA VAL A 946 -27.33 -14.85 -32.14
C VAL A 946 -26.20 -15.19 -33.14
N PRO A 947 -26.52 -15.58 -34.40
CA PRO A 947 -25.52 -15.96 -35.38
C PRO A 947 -24.48 -14.85 -35.67
N ALA A 948 -23.22 -15.10 -35.28
CA ALA A 948 -22.10 -14.21 -35.53
C ALA A 948 -21.39 -14.52 -36.87
N PRO A 949 -20.84 -13.51 -37.57
CA PRO A 949 -19.94 -13.73 -38.71
C PRO A 949 -18.75 -14.61 -38.31
N PRO A 950 -18.23 -15.49 -39.21
CA PRO A 950 -17.17 -16.45 -38.86
C PRO A 950 -15.96 -15.84 -38.14
N THR A 951 -15.48 -14.68 -38.60
CA THR A 951 -14.33 -13.96 -38.03
C THR A 951 -14.59 -13.39 -36.63
N HIS A 952 -15.85 -13.23 -36.21
CA HIS A 952 -16.21 -12.75 -34.87
C HIS A 952 -16.47 -13.88 -33.86
N LYS A 953 -16.64 -15.13 -34.32
CA LYS A 953 -17.09 -16.25 -33.47
C LYS A 953 -16.19 -16.49 -32.26
N ARG A 954 -14.86 -16.50 -32.45
CA ARG A 954 -13.88 -16.64 -31.36
C ARG A 954 -14.05 -15.55 -30.30
N ALA A 955 -14.08 -14.29 -30.71
CA ALA A 955 -14.22 -13.15 -29.79
C ALA A 955 -15.55 -13.18 -29.01
N VAL A 956 -16.66 -13.54 -29.67
CA VAL A 956 -17.96 -13.74 -28.99
C VAL A 956 -17.88 -14.89 -27.99
N ALA A 957 -17.37 -16.06 -28.39
CA ALA A 957 -17.29 -17.22 -27.51
C ALA A 957 -16.41 -16.98 -26.28
N VAL A 958 -15.24 -16.33 -26.43
CA VAL A 958 -14.35 -15.94 -25.32
C VAL A 958 -15.05 -15.01 -24.32
N LEU A 959 -15.92 -14.10 -24.78
CA LEU A 959 -16.69 -13.19 -23.92
C LEU A 959 -17.67 -13.97 -23.01
N HIS A 960 -18.34 -15.00 -23.54
CA HIS A 960 -19.21 -15.87 -22.74
C HIS A 960 -18.43 -16.83 -21.83
N LEU A 961 -17.25 -17.30 -22.26
CA LEU A 961 -16.36 -18.10 -21.41
C LEU A 961 -15.80 -17.30 -20.23
N GLN A 962 -15.43 -16.03 -20.42
CA GLN A 962 -15.07 -15.14 -19.31
C GLN A 962 -16.24 -14.89 -18.35
N TYR A 963 -17.48 -14.82 -18.86
CA TYR A 963 -18.69 -14.67 -18.04
C TYR A 963 -18.92 -15.88 -17.14
N TRP A 964 -18.97 -17.09 -17.71
CA TRP A 964 -19.09 -18.32 -16.92
C TRP A 964 -17.88 -18.54 -16.01
N ALA A 965 -16.68 -18.12 -16.39
CA ALA A 965 -15.51 -18.13 -15.50
C ALA A 965 -15.67 -17.20 -14.28
N ALA A 966 -16.35 -16.05 -14.42
CA ALA A 966 -16.67 -15.18 -13.28
C ALA A 966 -17.72 -15.81 -12.35
N THR A 967 -18.76 -16.45 -12.91
CA THR A 967 -19.75 -17.22 -12.14
C THR A 967 -19.10 -18.39 -11.40
N ILE A 968 -18.20 -19.15 -12.04
CA ILE A 968 -17.43 -20.22 -11.40
C ILE A 968 -16.51 -19.65 -10.32
N LEU A 969 -15.83 -18.52 -10.55
CA LEU A 969 -14.96 -17.88 -9.55
C LEU A 969 -15.71 -17.45 -8.27
N LEU A 970 -16.97 -17.01 -8.41
CA LEU A 970 -17.86 -16.65 -7.31
C LEU A 970 -18.39 -17.90 -6.56
N CYS A 971 -18.81 -18.93 -7.28
CA CYS A 971 -19.57 -20.05 -6.69
C CYS A 971 -18.74 -21.32 -6.38
N ARG A 972 -17.53 -21.48 -6.96
CA ARG A 972 -16.68 -22.68 -6.74
C ARG A 972 -16.33 -23.02 -5.28
N PRO A 973 -16.20 -22.08 -4.31
CA PRO A 973 -15.90 -22.46 -2.92
C PRO A 973 -17.02 -23.29 -2.29
N PHE A 974 -18.28 -23.03 -2.64
CA PHE A 974 -19.43 -23.78 -2.13
C PHE A 974 -19.44 -25.24 -2.62
N LEU A 975 -19.11 -25.46 -3.89
CA LEU A 975 -19.01 -26.82 -4.46
C LEU A 975 -17.84 -27.61 -3.86
N LEU A 976 -16.67 -26.98 -3.67
CA LEU A 976 -15.52 -27.61 -3.00
C LEU A 976 -15.87 -27.99 -1.55
N TYR A 977 -16.52 -27.09 -0.82
CA TYR A 977 -16.94 -27.33 0.56
C TYR A 977 -17.98 -28.46 0.66
N LEU A 978 -18.94 -28.55 -0.28
CA LEU A 978 -19.88 -29.67 -0.33
C LEU A 978 -19.16 -31.02 -0.41
N VAL A 979 -18.15 -31.15 -1.28
CA VAL A 979 -17.40 -32.40 -1.42
C VAL A 979 -16.61 -32.73 -0.15
N LEU A 980 -16.01 -31.73 0.51
CA LEU A 980 -15.16 -31.95 1.67
C LEU A 980 -15.93 -32.15 3.00
N LYS A 981 -17.10 -31.54 3.17
CA LYS A 981 -17.78 -31.43 4.47
C LYS A 981 -19.31 -31.57 4.46
N HIS A 982 -19.85 -32.28 3.47
CA HIS A 982 -21.29 -32.57 3.33
C HIS A 982 -21.99 -33.02 4.63
N SER A 983 -21.36 -33.89 5.41
CA SER A 983 -21.90 -34.49 6.65
C SER A 983 -21.97 -33.53 7.84
N THR A 984 -21.22 -32.41 7.80
CA THR A 984 -21.12 -31.43 8.90
C THR A 984 -21.94 -30.16 8.65
N LEU A 985 -22.69 -30.09 7.55
CA LEU A 985 -23.51 -28.92 7.20
C LEU A 985 -24.84 -28.90 7.96
N PRO A 986 -25.17 -27.81 8.69
CA PRO A 986 -26.51 -27.59 9.21
C PRO A 986 -27.56 -27.59 8.07
N PRO A 987 -28.74 -28.21 8.26
CA PRO A 987 -29.75 -28.35 7.20
C PRO A 987 -30.19 -27.03 6.54
N SER A 988 -30.21 -25.92 7.29
CA SER A 988 -30.49 -24.58 6.76
C SER A 988 -29.45 -24.13 5.73
N LYS A 989 -28.17 -24.14 6.13
CA LYS A 989 -27.01 -23.75 5.31
C LYS A 989 -26.83 -24.68 4.10
N LYS A 990 -27.16 -25.97 4.23
CA LYS A 990 -26.99 -26.98 3.18
C LYS A 990 -27.67 -26.60 1.85
N VAL A 991 -28.93 -26.14 1.89
CA VAL A 991 -29.71 -25.75 0.70
C VAL A 991 -29.03 -24.64 -0.11
N TRP A 992 -28.41 -23.67 0.57
CA TRP A 992 -27.63 -22.59 -0.07
C TRP A 992 -26.39 -23.12 -0.78
N PHE A 993 -25.65 -24.01 -0.13
CA PHE A 993 -24.45 -24.63 -0.71
C PHE A 993 -24.81 -25.47 -1.94
N GLU A 994 -25.85 -26.30 -1.85
CA GLU A 994 -26.35 -27.11 -2.98
C GLU A 994 -26.77 -26.23 -4.16
N ARG A 995 -27.46 -25.12 -3.91
CA ARG A 995 -27.87 -24.17 -4.96
C ARG A 995 -26.67 -23.49 -5.63
N MET A 996 -25.67 -23.05 -4.87
CA MET A 996 -24.43 -22.47 -5.42
C MET A 996 -23.55 -23.53 -6.11
N GLY A 997 -23.59 -24.77 -5.63
CA GLY A 997 -23.02 -25.95 -6.30
C GLY A 997 -23.65 -26.18 -7.67
N LYS A 998 -24.99 -26.28 -7.75
CA LYS A 998 -25.73 -26.40 -9.02
C LYS A 998 -25.40 -25.25 -9.98
N THR A 999 -25.32 -24.00 -9.51
CA THR A 999 -24.89 -22.83 -10.31
C THR A 999 -23.46 -22.97 -10.85
N THR A 1000 -22.53 -23.52 -10.06
CA THR A 1000 -21.14 -23.77 -10.51
C THR A 1000 -21.09 -24.84 -11.62
N ILE A 1001 -21.88 -25.90 -11.46
CA ILE A 1001 -21.95 -27.02 -12.41
C ILE A 1001 -22.62 -26.59 -13.71
N ASP A 1002 -23.75 -25.87 -13.64
CA ASP A 1002 -24.46 -25.29 -14.78
C ASP A 1002 -23.56 -24.35 -15.62
N ALA A 1003 -22.81 -23.47 -14.96
CA ALA A 1003 -21.83 -22.61 -15.61
C ALA A 1003 -20.71 -23.40 -16.31
N ALA A 1004 -20.27 -24.54 -15.73
CA ALA A 1004 -19.28 -25.41 -16.34
C ALA A 1004 -19.84 -26.20 -17.54
N GLN A 1005 -21.08 -26.70 -17.48
CA GLN A 1005 -21.75 -27.36 -18.61
C GLN A 1005 -21.96 -26.40 -19.79
N LYS A 1006 -22.40 -25.16 -19.52
CA LYS A 1006 -22.54 -24.12 -20.54
C LYS A 1006 -21.20 -23.71 -21.15
N SER A 1007 -20.15 -23.65 -20.35
CA SER A 1007 -18.78 -23.44 -20.85
C SER A 1007 -18.30 -24.58 -21.75
N LEU A 1008 -18.58 -25.84 -21.40
CA LEU A 1008 -18.21 -27.01 -22.20
C LEU A 1008 -18.94 -26.99 -23.55
N ALA A 1009 -20.24 -26.68 -23.58
CA ALA A 1009 -21.01 -26.55 -24.82
C ALA A 1009 -20.43 -25.47 -25.76
N ILE A 1010 -20.01 -24.32 -25.22
CA ILE A 1010 -19.33 -23.27 -26.00
C ILE A 1010 -18.00 -23.78 -26.57
N LEU A 1011 -17.19 -24.50 -25.79
CA LEU A 1011 -15.90 -25.04 -26.26
C LEU A 1011 -16.07 -26.17 -27.30
N GLN A 1012 -17.12 -26.98 -27.18
CA GLN A 1012 -17.51 -27.97 -28.21
C GLN A 1012 -17.94 -27.29 -29.51
N ALA A 1013 -18.74 -26.21 -29.43
CA ALA A 1013 -19.09 -25.40 -30.59
C ALA A 1013 -17.83 -24.79 -31.23
N MET A 1014 -16.96 -24.14 -30.45
CA MET A 1014 -15.70 -23.57 -30.93
C MET A 1014 -14.81 -24.61 -31.64
N ALA A 1015 -14.76 -25.85 -31.16
CA ALA A 1015 -14.03 -26.94 -31.82
C ALA A 1015 -14.65 -27.32 -33.16
N SER A 1016 -15.97 -27.47 -33.23
CA SER A 1016 -16.70 -27.79 -34.47
C SER A 1016 -16.61 -26.68 -35.52
N GLU A 1017 -16.35 -25.44 -35.08
CA GLU A 1017 -16.19 -24.24 -35.92
C GLU A 1017 -14.73 -23.87 -36.20
N SER A 1018 -13.76 -24.66 -35.71
CA SER A 1018 -12.32 -24.40 -35.81
C SER A 1018 -11.87 -23.02 -35.27
N THR A 1019 -12.41 -22.62 -34.11
CA THR A 1019 -12.11 -21.34 -33.44
C THR A 1019 -11.46 -21.47 -32.05
N LEU A 1020 -11.19 -22.69 -31.59
CA LEU A 1020 -10.28 -22.96 -30.46
C LEU A 1020 -8.83 -22.66 -30.87
N SER A 1021 -8.02 -22.15 -29.93
CA SER A 1021 -6.62 -21.80 -30.20
C SER A 1021 -5.63 -22.30 -29.16
N SER A 1022 -4.45 -22.68 -29.67
CA SER A 1022 -3.22 -23.01 -28.94
C SER A 1022 -2.30 -21.80 -28.69
N LEU A 1023 -2.56 -20.63 -29.31
CA LEU A 1023 -1.67 -19.45 -29.25
C LEU A 1023 -1.77 -18.66 -27.94
N THR A 1024 -2.78 -18.94 -27.11
CA THR A 1024 -2.94 -18.30 -25.79
C THR A 1024 -3.24 -19.34 -24.73
N ALA A 1025 -2.86 -19.06 -23.48
CA ALA A 1025 -3.19 -19.94 -22.37
C ALA A 1025 -4.70 -20.00 -22.05
N PHE A 1026 -5.54 -19.14 -22.64
CA PHE A 1026 -6.95 -18.98 -22.27
C PHE A 1026 -7.79 -20.25 -22.45
N ASP A 1027 -7.83 -20.81 -23.67
CA ASP A 1027 -8.66 -21.95 -24.02
C ASP A 1027 -8.30 -23.16 -23.14
N SER A 1028 -7.00 -23.43 -22.98
CA SER A 1028 -6.47 -24.51 -22.13
C SER A 1028 -6.71 -24.30 -20.63
N THR A 1029 -6.64 -23.04 -20.15
CA THR A 1029 -6.99 -22.68 -18.76
C THR A 1029 -8.48 -22.95 -18.51
N CYS A 1030 -9.34 -22.56 -19.47
CA CYS A 1030 -10.78 -22.81 -19.38
C CYS A 1030 -11.07 -24.32 -19.34
N LEU A 1031 -10.51 -25.12 -20.26
CA LEU A 1031 -10.66 -26.58 -20.24
C LEU A 1031 -10.21 -27.20 -18.91
N LEU A 1032 -9.04 -26.82 -18.37
CA LEU A 1032 -8.57 -27.30 -17.06
C LEU A 1032 -9.55 -26.95 -15.92
N ARG A 1033 -10.06 -25.72 -15.90
CA ARG A 1033 -11.07 -25.27 -14.91
C ARG A 1033 -12.33 -26.15 -14.96
N LEU A 1034 -12.78 -26.53 -16.16
CA LEU A 1034 -13.95 -27.41 -16.31
C LEU A 1034 -13.68 -28.83 -15.80
N VAL A 1035 -12.50 -29.41 -16.07
CA VAL A 1035 -12.12 -30.71 -15.49
C VAL A 1035 -12.18 -30.65 -13.96
N MET A 1036 -11.61 -29.62 -13.34
CA MET A 1036 -11.62 -29.47 -11.87
C MET A 1036 -13.05 -29.34 -11.29
N VAL A 1037 -13.95 -28.62 -11.96
CA VAL A 1037 -15.36 -28.51 -11.55
C VAL A 1037 -16.11 -29.83 -11.74
N PHE A 1038 -15.88 -30.55 -12.85
CA PHE A 1038 -16.54 -31.84 -13.08
C PHE A 1038 -16.02 -32.97 -12.20
N ILE A 1039 -14.74 -32.94 -11.77
CA ILE A 1039 -14.23 -33.83 -10.69
C ILE A 1039 -15.06 -33.61 -9.42
N LEU A 1040 -15.27 -32.35 -8.99
CA LEU A 1040 -16.07 -32.05 -7.81
C LEU A 1040 -17.54 -32.44 -7.99
N ALA A 1041 -18.13 -32.19 -9.16
CA ALA A 1041 -19.50 -32.59 -9.49
C ALA A 1041 -19.68 -34.12 -9.40
N PHE A 1042 -18.74 -34.89 -9.96
CA PHE A 1042 -18.72 -36.35 -9.88
C PHE A 1042 -18.47 -36.83 -8.45
N ALA A 1043 -17.56 -36.20 -7.70
CA ALA A 1043 -17.27 -36.56 -6.31
C ALA A 1043 -18.50 -36.37 -5.40
N HIS A 1044 -19.25 -35.27 -5.59
CA HIS A 1044 -20.46 -34.94 -4.82
C HIS A 1044 -21.67 -35.80 -5.20
N THR A 1045 -21.95 -35.96 -6.50
CA THR A 1045 -23.22 -36.55 -6.99
C THR A 1045 -23.12 -38.02 -7.41
N LYS A 1046 -21.90 -38.51 -7.68
CA LYS A 1046 -21.60 -39.83 -8.29
C LYS A 1046 -22.30 -40.10 -9.64
N GLN A 1047 -22.91 -39.10 -10.28
CA GLN A 1047 -23.64 -39.28 -11.54
C GLN A 1047 -22.69 -39.48 -12.73
N PRO A 1048 -22.88 -40.50 -13.58
CA PRO A 1048 -21.95 -40.83 -14.66
C PRO A 1048 -21.85 -39.75 -15.75
N GLN A 1049 -22.86 -38.88 -15.89
CA GLN A 1049 -22.80 -37.77 -16.85
C GLN A 1049 -21.57 -36.86 -16.65
N TYR A 1050 -21.10 -36.66 -15.42
CA TYR A 1050 -19.91 -35.84 -15.15
C TYR A 1050 -18.61 -36.54 -15.56
N ARG A 1051 -18.58 -37.89 -15.62
CA ARG A 1051 -17.49 -38.67 -16.23
C ARG A 1051 -17.38 -38.30 -17.72
N SER A 1052 -18.49 -38.38 -18.45
CA SER A 1052 -18.54 -38.04 -19.88
C SER A 1052 -18.23 -36.57 -20.17
N HIS A 1053 -18.56 -35.65 -19.26
CA HIS A 1053 -18.13 -34.25 -19.37
C HIS A 1053 -16.60 -34.08 -19.17
N ILE A 1054 -15.96 -34.82 -18.26
CA ILE A 1054 -14.50 -34.86 -18.12
C ILE A 1054 -13.86 -35.41 -19.40
N GLU A 1055 -14.36 -36.55 -19.90
CA GLU A 1055 -13.87 -37.22 -21.11
C GLU A 1055 -13.97 -36.29 -22.34
N ALA A 1056 -15.11 -35.62 -22.53
CA ALA A 1056 -15.30 -34.63 -23.59
C ALA A 1056 -14.35 -33.43 -23.45
N THR A 1057 -14.13 -32.94 -22.23
CA THR A 1057 -13.21 -31.82 -21.98
C THR A 1057 -11.76 -32.21 -22.33
N ILE A 1058 -11.35 -33.46 -22.04
CA ILE A 1058 -10.02 -33.97 -22.37
C ILE A 1058 -9.88 -34.27 -23.87
N ALA A 1059 -10.95 -34.73 -24.53
CA ALA A 1059 -10.96 -34.90 -25.99
C ALA A 1059 -10.75 -33.56 -26.72
N LEU A 1060 -11.39 -32.48 -26.27
CA LEU A 1060 -11.15 -31.11 -26.78
C LEU A 1060 -9.70 -30.65 -26.53
N MET A 1061 -9.18 -30.92 -25.33
CA MET A 1061 -7.81 -30.57 -24.92
C MET A 1061 -6.73 -31.29 -25.74
N LYS A 1062 -6.96 -32.56 -26.10
CA LYS A 1062 -6.11 -33.33 -27.03
C LYS A 1062 -6.31 -32.95 -28.51
N GLY A 1063 -7.47 -32.35 -28.84
CA GLY A 1063 -7.79 -31.84 -30.19
C GLY A 1063 -7.20 -30.47 -30.51
N LEU A 1064 -6.73 -29.73 -29.50
CA LEU A 1064 -5.87 -28.54 -29.71
C LEU A 1064 -4.53 -28.94 -30.33
N GLU A 1065 -3.89 -28.01 -31.04
CA GLU A 1065 -2.46 -28.15 -31.33
C GLU A 1065 -1.67 -28.17 -30.01
N GLN A 1066 -0.74 -29.11 -29.89
CA GLN A 1066 -0.02 -29.42 -28.65
C GLN A 1066 1.23 -28.54 -28.52
N ILE A 1067 1.03 -27.32 -27.98
CA ILE A 1067 1.97 -26.19 -27.98
C ILE A 1067 2.03 -25.58 -26.58
N GLY A 1068 3.24 -25.39 -26.04
CA GLY A 1068 3.44 -24.67 -24.77
C GLY A 1068 2.52 -25.17 -23.65
N PHE A 1069 1.64 -24.30 -23.17
CA PHE A 1069 0.68 -24.63 -22.10
C PHE A 1069 -0.36 -25.68 -22.51
N SER A 1070 -0.83 -25.74 -23.76
CA SER A 1070 -1.86 -26.74 -24.15
C SER A 1070 -1.31 -28.16 -24.04
N LYS A 1071 -0.09 -28.39 -24.55
CA LYS A 1071 0.64 -29.68 -24.44
C LYS A 1071 0.79 -30.13 -22.99
N MET A 1072 1.32 -29.22 -22.16
CA MET A 1072 1.57 -29.48 -20.75
C MET A 1072 0.28 -29.88 -19.99
N VAL A 1073 -0.85 -29.24 -20.27
CA VAL A 1073 -2.14 -29.57 -19.62
C VAL A 1073 -2.73 -30.88 -20.19
N ALA A 1074 -2.60 -31.14 -21.49
CA ALA A 1074 -3.09 -32.37 -22.13
C ALA A 1074 -2.35 -33.64 -21.68
N GLU A 1075 -1.04 -33.54 -21.44
CA GLU A 1075 -0.19 -34.63 -20.92
C GLU A 1075 -0.40 -34.87 -19.42
N GLU A 1076 -0.44 -33.82 -18.60
CA GLU A 1076 -0.56 -33.94 -17.14
C GLU A 1076 -1.97 -34.32 -16.67
N THR A 1077 -3.04 -33.76 -17.25
CA THR A 1077 -4.40 -33.90 -16.71
C THR A 1077 -4.86 -35.36 -16.59
N PRO A 1078 -4.63 -36.27 -17.58
CA PRO A 1078 -4.93 -37.69 -17.44
C PRO A 1078 -4.16 -38.39 -16.32
N LEU A 1079 -2.90 -38.01 -16.09
CA LEU A 1079 -2.08 -38.58 -15.01
C LEU A 1079 -2.63 -38.17 -13.63
N ARG A 1080 -3.02 -36.89 -13.47
CA ARG A 1080 -3.63 -36.40 -12.22
C ARG A 1080 -5.03 -36.96 -11.96
N LEU A 1081 -5.75 -37.41 -12.99
CA LEU A 1081 -7.03 -38.12 -12.85
C LEU A 1081 -6.84 -39.58 -12.43
N ALA A 1082 -5.83 -40.27 -12.96
CA ALA A 1082 -5.45 -41.61 -12.51
C ALA A 1082 -5.06 -41.62 -11.01
N ASP A 1083 -4.30 -40.61 -10.57
CA ASP A 1083 -3.97 -40.33 -9.15
C ASP A 1083 -5.21 -40.20 -8.24
N LEU A 1084 -6.39 -39.86 -8.80
CA LEU A 1084 -7.67 -39.68 -8.08
C LEU A 1084 -8.61 -40.89 -8.20
N GLY A 1085 -8.15 -42.01 -8.77
CA GLY A 1085 -8.98 -43.18 -9.03
C GLY A 1085 -9.92 -43.01 -10.23
N ILE A 1086 -9.65 -42.05 -11.12
CA ILE A 1086 -10.35 -41.86 -12.41
C ILE A 1086 -9.35 -42.19 -13.54
N PRO A 1087 -9.02 -43.48 -13.76
CA PRO A 1087 -8.09 -43.86 -14.83
C PRO A 1087 -8.66 -43.51 -16.21
N ILE A 1088 -7.76 -43.24 -17.17
CA ILE A 1088 -8.11 -42.99 -18.58
C ILE A 1088 -7.30 -43.98 -19.41
N ILE A 1089 -7.98 -44.97 -19.99
CA ILE A 1089 -7.34 -46.09 -20.70
C ILE A 1089 -7.45 -45.89 -22.22
N GLU A 1090 -6.33 -45.64 -22.89
CA GLU A 1090 -6.28 -45.61 -24.35
C GLU A 1090 -6.10 -47.02 -24.94
N LYS A 1091 -7.11 -47.52 -25.65
CA LYS A 1091 -6.97 -48.71 -26.52
C LYS A 1091 -6.57 -48.28 -27.92
N ARG A 1092 -5.35 -48.62 -28.35
CA ARG A 1092 -4.98 -48.58 -29.78
C ARG A 1092 -5.72 -49.69 -30.53
N GLY A 1093 -6.58 -49.29 -31.46
CA GLY A 1093 -7.28 -50.18 -32.40
C GLY A 1093 -7.52 -49.45 -33.72
N GLU A 1094 -7.58 -50.19 -34.82
CA GLU A 1094 -7.73 -49.62 -36.17
C GLU A 1094 -9.19 -49.27 -36.46
N GLY A 1095 -9.58 -48.03 -36.16
CA GLY A 1095 -10.91 -47.49 -36.41
C GLY A 1095 -11.19 -46.27 -35.55
N ALA A 1096 -11.34 -45.10 -36.15
CA ALA A 1096 -11.37 -43.83 -35.42
C ALA A 1096 -12.73 -43.54 -34.75
N GLN A 1097 -12.93 -44.02 -33.52
CA GLN A 1097 -13.86 -43.45 -32.55
C GLN A 1097 -13.39 -43.74 -31.11
N THR A 1098 -13.12 -42.70 -30.34
CA THR A 1098 -12.52 -42.78 -29.00
C THR A 1098 -13.55 -43.18 -27.94
N GLN A 1099 -13.96 -44.45 -27.91
CA GLN A 1099 -14.90 -44.94 -26.92
C GLN A 1099 -14.16 -45.37 -25.64
N LEU A 1100 -14.12 -44.47 -24.65
CA LEU A 1100 -13.64 -44.76 -23.31
C LEU A 1100 -14.64 -45.69 -22.60
N VAL A 1101 -14.10 -46.77 -22.02
CA VAL A 1101 -14.83 -47.72 -21.17
C VAL A 1101 -13.97 -47.97 -19.95
N LEU A 1102 -14.55 -47.80 -18.77
CA LEU A 1102 -13.85 -47.78 -17.49
C LEU A 1102 -14.53 -48.75 -16.52
N ASP A 1103 -13.72 -49.35 -15.66
CA ASP A 1103 -14.14 -50.40 -14.72
C ASP A 1103 -14.82 -49.78 -13.49
N ASP A 1104 -16.08 -50.13 -13.26
CA ASP A 1104 -16.89 -49.60 -12.17
C ASP A 1104 -16.73 -50.41 -10.86
N GLU A 1105 -16.27 -51.67 -10.90
CA GLU A 1105 -16.02 -52.46 -9.67
C GLU A 1105 -14.78 -51.95 -8.93
N LEU A 1106 -13.72 -51.59 -9.66
CA LEU A 1106 -12.48 -51.08 -9.06
C LEU A 1106 -12.68 -49.73 -8.34
N ILE A 1107 -13.55 -48.86 -8.89
CA ILE A 1107 -13.87 -47.55 -8.31
C ILE A 1107 -14.77 -47.70 -7.08
N ALA A 1108 -15.71 -48.66 -7.09
CA ALA A 1108 -16.52 -48.98 -5.93
C ALA A 1108 -15.66 -49.48 -4.74
N GLN A 1109 -14.59 -50.25 -4.99
CA GLN A 1109 -13.67 -50.69 -3.94
C GLN A 1109 -12.78 -49.56 -3.39
N LEU A 1110 -12.30 -48.65 -4.24
CA LEU A 1110 -11.47 -47.51 -3.81
C LEU A 1110 -12.23 -46.50 -2.93
N TRP A 1111 -13.53 -46.29 -3.17
CA TRP A 1111 -14.35 -45.35 -2.41
C TRP A 1111 -15.27 -46.01 -1.36
N GLY A 1112 -15.47 -47.32 -1.42
CA GLY A 1112 -16.31 -48.08 -0.48
C GLY A 1112 -15.70 -48.26 0.92
N ASN A 1113 -14.39 -47.99 1.08
CA ASN A 1113 -13.69 -48.04 2.37
C ASN A 1113 -13.86 -46.77 3.24
N LEU A 1114 -14.69 -45.82 2.82
CA LEU A 1114 -15.13 -44.70 3.67
C LEU A 1114 -16.19 -45.19 4.68
N ASP A 1115 -15.71 -45.78 5.78
CA ASP A 1115 -16.55 -46.19 6.92
C ASP A 1115 -17.37 -45.00 7.47
N PRO A 1116 -18.72 -45.10 7.54
CA PRO A 1116 -19.56 -44.08 8.15
C PRO A 1116 -19.22 -43.71 9.60
N ASN A 1117 -18.48 -44.58 10.31
CA ASN A 1117 -18.10 -44.39 11.72
C ASN A 1117 -16.65 -43.88 11.92
N PHE A 1118 -15.92 -43.53 10.85
CA PHE A 1118 -14.52 -43.09 10.92
C PHE A 1118 -14.32 -41.66 11.50
N MET A 1119 -15.19 -41.27 12.44
CA MET A 1119 -15.32 -39.92 13.03
C MET A 1119 -15.01 -39.88 14.54
N THR A 1120 -14.49 -40.96 15.12
CA THR A 1120 -13.87 -40.97 16.46
C THR A 1120 -12.52 -41.71 16.37
N PRO A 1121 -11.39 -41.09 16.77
CA PRO A 1121 -11.24 -39.98 17.71
C PRO A 1121 -10.71 -38.68 17.05
N LEU A 1122 -11.58 -37.89 16.42
CA LEU A 1122 -11.22 -36.62 15.76
C LEU A 1122 -11.54 -35.40 16.65
N GLN A 1123 -11.18 -35.48 17.95
CA GLN A 1123 -11.59 -34.50 18.98
C GLN A 1123 -10.48 -33.53 19.45
N THR A 1124 -9.24 -33.66 18.95
CA THR A 1124 -8.11 -32.79 19.36
C THR A 1124 -7.20 -32.39 18.19
N GLN A 1125 -7.77 -31.75 17.17
CA GLN A 1125 -7.03 -30.79 16.32
C GLN A 1125 -8.03 -29.87 15.60
N GLN A 1126 -8.11 -28.61 16.03
CA GLN A 1126 -9.09 -27.63 15.56
C GLN A 1126 -8.75 -27.10 14.17
N SER A 1127 -9.57 -27.42 13.18
CA SER A 1127 -9.77 -26.67 11.95
C SER A 1127 -11.05 -27.20 11.27
N LEU A 1128 -11.85 -26.32 10.66
CA LEU A 1128 -13.04 -26.57 9.83
C LEU A 1128 -14.43 -26.75 10.50
N ASP A 1129 -15.09 -25.65 10.92
CA ASP A 1129 -16.48 -25.61 11.46
C ASP A 1129 -17.54 -25.03 10.47
N LEU A 1130 -18.45 -24.08 10.83
CA LEU A 1130 -19.03 -23.06 9.89
C LEU A 1130 -20.00 -21.98 10.48
N ALA A 1131 -19.62 -20.70 10.41
CA ALA A 1131 -20.48 -19.55 10.75
C ALA A 1131 -20.84 -18.66 9.54
N PHE A 1132 -22.09 -18.21 9.50
CA PHE A 1132 -22.64 -17.20 8.59
C PHE A 1132 -23.51 -16.23 9.41
N ASP A 1133 -23.73 -15.03 8.88
CA ASP A 1133 -24.62 -14.03 9.46
C ASP A 1133 -26.04 -14.22 8.88
N ASP A 1134 -26.96 -14.69 9.73
CA ASP A 1134 -28.33 -15.08 9.37
C ASP A 1134 -29.38 -13.99 9.70
N THR A 1135 -28.96 -12.75 9.99
CA THR A 1135 -29.83 -11.63 10.48
C THR A 1135 -31.01 -11.22 9.58
N ASN A 1136 -31.17 -11.77 8.38
CA ASN A 1136 -32.32 -11.54 7.48
C ASN A 1136 -32.82 -12.83 6.77
N TYR A 1137 -32.72 -13.99 7.40
CA TYR A 1137 -33.03 -15.30 6.77
C TYR A 1137 -34.46 -15.44 6.22
N SER A 1138 -35.44 -14.72 6.77
CA SER A 1138 -36.85 -14.80 6.38
C SER A 1138 -37.16 -14.10 5.05
N ASP A 1139 -36.60 -12.92 4.80
CA ASP A 1139 -36.96 -12.10 3.63
C ASP A 1139 -36.29 -12.62 2.34
N LEU A 1140 -35.07 -13.16 2.44
CA LEU A 1140 -34.30 -13.61 1.26
C LEU A 1140 -34.99 -14.74 0.49
N ASN A 1141 -35.77 -15.61 1.13
CA ASN A 1141 -36.47 -16.69 0.43
C ASN A 1141 -37.49 -16.16 -0.59
N SER A 1142 -38.09 -14.98 -0.35
CA SER A 1142 -39.08 -14.39 -1.26
C SER A 1142 -38.44 -13.84 -2.54
N GLU A 1143 -37.32 -13.11 -2.43
CA GLU A 1143 -36.52 -12.66 -3.58
C GLU A 1143 -35.87 -13.86 -4.30
N MET A 1144 -35.36 -14.84 -3.55
CA MET A 1144 -34.71 -16.02 -4.12
C MET A 1144 -35.65 -16.94 -4.88
N MET A 1145 -36.95 -16.94 -4.62
CA MET A 1145 -37.94 -17.69 -5.41
C MET A 1145 -38.10 -17.13 -6.84
N GLN A 1146 -37.68 -15.89 -7.11
CA GLN A 1146 -37.66 -15.30 -8.45
C GLN A 1146 -36.31 -15.46 -9.17
N LEU A 1147 -35.26 -15.87 -8.43
CA LEU A 1147 -33.84 -15.66 -8.80
C LEU A 1147 -33.24 -16.80 -9.65
N THR A 1148 -33.99 -17.88 -9.90
CA THR A 1148 -33.55 -18.98 -10.76
C THR A 1148 -34.65 -19.46 -11.70
N GLY A 1149 -34.68 -18.89 -12.91
CA GLY A 1149 -35.07 -19.63 -14.11
C GLY A 1149 -33.97 -20.61 -14.52
N LEU A 1150 -33.55 -21.48 -13.58
CA LEU A 1150 -32.70 -22.63 -13.85
C LEU A 1150 -33.60 -23.79 -14.26
N ASP A 1151 -33.06 -24.74 -15.02
CA ASP A 1151 -33.81 -25.91 -15.42
C ASP A 1151 -34.03 -26.87 -14.23
N ASP A 1152 -35.29 -27.23 -14.00
CA ASP A 1152 -35.72 -28.22 -13.01
C ASP A 1152 -35.44 -29.65 -13.48
N SER A 1153 -35.08 -29.87 -14.75
CA SER A 1153 -34.72 -31.18 -15.31
C SER A 1153 -33.52 -31.86 -14.64
N ILE A 1154 -32.63 -31.09 -13.98
CA ILE A 1154 -31.52 -31.64 -13.20
C ILE A 1154 -32.06 -32.14 -11.85
N VAL A 1155 -32.57 -33.37 -11.88
CA VAL A 1155 -33.09 -34.11 -10.71
C VAL A 1155 -31.95 -34.42 -9.73
N LEU A 1156 -32.04 -33.80 -8.56
CA LEU A 1156 -31.35 -34.23 -7.34
C LEU A 1156 -32.42 -34.81 -6.41
N ASP A 1157 -32.74 -36.10 -6.61
CA ASP A 1157 -33.69 -36.79 -5.73
C ASP A 1157 -33.05 -37.06 -4.36
N ALA A 1158 -33.67 -36.54 -3.31
CA ALA A 1158 -33.23 -36.70 -1.94
C ALA A 1158 -33.65 -38.03 -1.30
N ASN A 1159 -34.51 -38.83 -1.94
CA ASN A 1159 -35.19 -39.98 -1.32
C ASN A 1159 -35.27 -41.22 -2.22
N HIS A 1160 -34.14 -41.77 -2.70
CA HIS A 1160 -34.14 -43.14 -3.23
C HIS A 1160 -32.99 -44.03 -2.70
N PRO A 1161 -33.29 -45.08 -1.90
CA PRO A 1161 -32.32 -46.11 -1.55
C PRO A 1161 -32.14 -47.14 -2.69
N TYR A 1162 -31.09 -47.95 -2.60
CA TYR A 1162 -30.70 -48.97 -3.57
C TYR A 1162 -31.77 -50.05 -3.82
N SER A 1163 -32.26 -50.18 -5.06
CA SER A 1163 -32.84 -51.45 -5.56
C SER A 1163 -32.95 -51.53 -7.09
N GLY A 1164 -32.20 -52.45 -7.70
CA GLY A 1164 -32.64 -53.24 -8.87
C GLY A 1164 -32.65 -52.62 -10.28
N PHE A 1165 -32.01 -53.33 -11.22
CA PHE A 1165 -32.41 -53.41 -12.64
C PHE A 1165 -33.89 -53.85 -12.77
N ASP A 1166 -34.62 -53.61 -13.87
CA ASP A 1166 -34.37 -54.16 -15.21
C ASP A 1166 -35.19 -53.46 -16.33
N PHE A 1167 -34.89 -53.79 -17.60
CA PHE A 1167 -35.27 -53.09 -18.84
C PHE A 1167 -36.74 -53.22 -19.28
N ARG A 1168 -37.25 -52.14 -19.92
CA ARG A 1168 -38.14 -52.18 -21.10
C ARG A 1168 -37.86 -50.99 -22.02
#